data_AF-C7YUY6-F1
#
_entry.id   AF-C7YUY6-F1
#
_cell.length_a   1.000
_cell.length_b   1.000
_cell.length_c   1.000
_cell.angle_alpha   90.00
_cell.angle_beta   90.00
_cell.angle_gamma   90.00
#
_symmetry.space_group_name_H-M   'P 1'
#
loop_
_entity.id
_entity.type
_entity.pdbx_description
1 polymer ?
#
loop_
_entity_poly.entity_id
_entity_poly.type
_entity_poly.pdbx_seq_one_letter_code
_entity_poly.pdbx_strand_id
1 'polypeptide(L)'
;MDSNEATRLLHARISQLEQDAAGEKDQELEIEREVKRANRDLLQQRSSELLADMRRLERENQKNKRRGDNLQKERDTGRTELSKTVGLKEKLEKLCRELQRDNNRMKTENKELQTTQKRNNTHWDEKYATLLSKLEGYQEEKDTPKKQVVDMEVDELFRVRFKSFIEQYELRELHFHSLMRTKELEVQYHMARYEREKKNAEGESAKARHLQAQVQAFTKTETELRNQLNVYVDKFKQVEDTLNNSNDLFLSFRKEMEDMSKKGKRLEKENEALKRQKEATAANIIRMAEERQEWKKKTESAEKKSEKLMSIIQQMQQQGRKVPPGMANTVESCYSDSHGGNEGDESDYSDEEGEEEELSEFDDDTEEEPQSNEQGTPKTGSISPRNKELLVPRFTCSIDNTATMDFLQRLARFLDRPLFPWKKLIMGFSVGQYLFETFLTLRQYRVLQNTKPPVVLSKEVSQEVFDKSQAYGRAKAKFEIVNGLYSQLQNIAFMHFDILPKLWSWSGDLLLKFAPARFTGEISHTIVFVLTFAAISQILRLPASIYQTFVLEEKFGFNKQTPKLFVTDLVKTQLLTFALAPPFLAGFLKIIQKTGNQFFYYLWLFVIALQVFMITIYPIAILPLFNKLSPLEDGELKTKVESLAASLKFPLHELYVIDGSKRSAHSNAYFFGLPWKKHIVIYDTLIEKSEPQEVVAVLAHELGHWKLGHTTSLFGISQAHSFYIFLLFSVFINNRSLYSDFGFLTQHPIIIGFILFSDALAPMDLIINLLMHIVSRKFEFQADAFAKQLGYPEELARSLLKLQIQNLSTMDADWMYASYHFSHPHLSERLKALGWKGSEGVTEGVPDKAAEASEKEGVVKASGRDEL
;
A
#
# COMPACT_ATOMS: atom_id res chain seq x y z
N MET A 1 52.00 -38.88 99.49
CA MET A 1 51.37 -38.19 98.35
C MET A 1 49.99 -37.75 98.81
N ASP A 2 49.60 -36.50 98.54
CA ASP A 2 48.45 -35.87 99.20
C ASP A 2 47.14 -36.19 98.48
N SER A 3 46.14 -36.68 99.24
CA SER A 3 44.81 -37.02 98.72
C SER A 3 44.02 -35.80 98.23
N ASN A 4 44.32 -34.60 98.76
CA ASN A 4 43.63 -33.37 98.38
C ASN A 4 43.89 -32.95 96.93
N GLU A 5 45.09 -33.21 96.40
CA GLU A 5 45.47 -32.77 95.05
C GLU A 5 44.73 -33.57 93.97
N ALA A 6 44.66 -34.89 94.14
CA ALA A 6 43.86 -35.76 93.28
C ALA A 6 42.37 -35.37 93.28
N THR A 7 41.82 -35.05 94.45
CA THR A 7 40.40 -34.67 94.59
C THR A 7 40.10 -33.32 93.91
N ARG A 8 41.02 -32.35 93.97
CA ARG A 8 40.91 -31.08 93.25
C ARG A 8 40.98 -31.24 91.73
N LEU A 9 41.89 -32.08 91.24
CA LEU A 9 41.99 -32.39 89.80
C LEU A 9 40.73 -33.10 89.29
N LEU A 10 40.15 -34.01 90.09
CA LEU A 10 38.87 -34.66 89.79
C LEU A 10 37.72 -33.64 89.70
N HIS A 11 37.59 -32.74 90.68
CA HIS A 11 36.57 -31.68 90.65
C HIS A 11 36.75 -30.72 89.47
N ALA A 12 37.98 -30.32 89.16
CA ALA A 12 38.27 -29.47 88.01
C ALA A 12 37.90 -30.18 86.69
N ARG A 13 38.19 -31.48 86.56
CA ARG A 13 37.85 -32.25 85.36
C ARG A 13 36.35 -32.53 85.23
N ILE A 14 35.63 -32.73 86.33
CA ILE A 14 34.16 -32.81 86.33
C ILE A 14 33.57 -31.47 85.89
N SER A 15 33.98 -30.35 86.51
CA SER A 15 33.50 -29.02 86.15
C SER A 15 33.80 -28.65 84.69
N GLN A 16 34.92 -29.13 84.13
CA GLN A 16 35.24 -28.94 82.72
C GLN A 16 34.32 -29.78 81.82
N LEU A 17 34.11 -31.06 82.14
CA LEU A 17 33.19 -31.92 81.38
C LEU A 17 31.73 -31.45 81.47
N GLU A 18 31.33 -30.84 82.59
CA GLU A 18 30.01 -30.19 82.73
C GLU A 18 29.88 -28.92 81.87
N GLN A 19 30.95 -28.14 81.70
CA GLN A 19 30.97 -27.01 80.76
C GLN A 19 31.00 -27.46 79.29
N ASP A 20 31.82 -28.45 78.96
CA ASP A 20 31.91 -29.03 77.61
C ASP A 20 30.54 -29.62 77.19
N ALA A 21 29.91 -30.41 78.06
CA ALA A 21 28.58 -31.00 77.82
C ALA A 21 27.43 -29.98 77.82
N ALA A 22 27.58 -28.84 78.50
CA ALA A 22 26.63 -27.72 78.35
C ALA A 22 26.79 -27.04 76.97
N GLY A 23 28.03 -26.82 76.54
CA GLY A 23 28.35 -26.24 75.22
C GLY A 23 27.86 -27.08 74.04
N GLU A 24 28.06 -28.40 74.08
CA GLU A 24 27.50 -29.32 73.05
C GLU A 24 25.97 -29.24 72.99
N LYS A 25 25.31 -29.12 74.15
CA LYS A 25 23.84 -29.08 74.26
C LYS A 25 23.23 -27.77 73.77
N ASP A 26 23.89 -26.65 74.02
CA ASP A 26 23.49 -25.36 73.43
C ASP A 26 23.74 -25.36 71.91
N GLN A 27 24.79 -26.02 71.41
CA GLN A 27 25.00 -26.21 69.97
C GLN A 27 23.92 -27.10 69.32
N GLU A 28 23.51 -28.21 69.94
CA GLU A 28 22.38 -29.01 69.47
C GLU A 28 21.09 -28.17 69.40
N LEU A 29 20.82 -27.34 70.40
CA LEU A 29 19.65 -26.45 70.43
C LEU A 29 19.71 -25.36 69.36
N GLU A 30 20.89 -24.80 69.06
CA GLU A 30 21.07 -23.84 67.97
C GLU A 30 20.83 -24.49 66.60
N ILE A 31 21.40 -25.69 66.39
CA ILE A 31 21.20 -26.49 65.17
C ILE A 31 19.73 -26.88 65.01
N GLU A 32 19.03 -27.28 66.07
CA GLU A 32 17.61 -27.64 65.99
C GLU A 32 16.73 -26.42 65.63
N ARG A 33 17.08 -25.21 66.11
CA ARG A 33 16.40 -23.95 65.74
C ARG A 33 16.63 -23.61 64.27
N GLU A 34 17.87 -23.68 63.79
CA GLU A 34 18.21 -23.41 62.39
C GLU A 34 17.55 -24.42 61.44
N VAL A 35 17.55 -25.72 61.78
CA VAL A 35 16.83 -26.76 61.02
C VAL A 35 15.32 -26.50 61.00
N LYS A 36 14.72 -26.08 62.12
CA LYS A 36 13.29 -25.69 62.17
C LYS A 36 12.99 -24.43 61.34
N ARG A 37 13.88 -23.45 61.31
CA ARG A 37 13.82 -22.28 60.40
C ARG A 37 13.84 -22.73 58.95
N ALA A 38 14.90 -23.45 58.55
CA ALA A 38 15.11 -23.90 57.18
C ALA A 38 13.92 -24.74 56.67
N ASN A 39 13.39 -25.67 57.47
CA ASN A 39 12.20 -26.45 57.09
C ASN A 39 10.95 -25.58 56.90
N ARG A 40 10.70 -24.60 57.79
CA ARG A 40 9.55 -23.70 57.68
C ARG A 40 9.65 -22.81 56.44
N ASP A 41 10.84 -22.27 56.20
CA ASP A 41 11.07 -21.33 55.10
C ASP A 41 11.06 -22.07 53.74
N LEU A 42 11.56 -23.31 53.68
CA LEU A 42 11.40 -24.23 52.55
C LEU A 42 9.92 -24.58 52.29
N LEU A 43 9.13 -24.83 53.35
CA LEU A 43 7.68 -25.05 53.27
C LEU A 43 6.95 -23.83 52.69
N GLN A 44 7.34 -22.63 53.14
CA GLN A 44 6.76 -21.37 52.67
C GLN A 44 7.14 -21.08 51.20
N GLN A 45 8.40 -21.33 50.81
CA GLN A 45 8.85 -21.22 49.42
C GLN A 45 8.08 -22.20 48.51
N ARG A 46 8.01 -23.48 48.87
CA ARG A 46 7.32 -24.52 48.09
C ARG A 46 5.80 -24.30 48.02
N SER A 47 5.21 -23.72 49.06
CA SER A 47 3.81 -23.25 49.05
C SER A 47 3.59 -22.11 48.05
N SER A 48 4.53 -21.15 47.99
CA SER A 48 4.46 -20.03 47.03
C SER A 48 4.61 -20.48 45.57
N GLU A 49 5.48 -21.46 45.30
CA GLU A 49 5.65 -22.07 43.97
C GLU A 49 4.38 -22.79 43.53
N LEU A 50 3.79 -23.63 44.40
CA LEU A 50 2.51 -24.30 44.13
C LEU A 50 1.37 -23.32 43.83
N LEU A 51 1.30 -22.19 44.54
CA LEU A 51 0.33 -21.12 44.27
C LEU A 51 0.60 -20.40 42.94
N ALA A 52 1.86 -20.18 42.58
CA ALA A 52 2.24 -19.57 41.32
C ALA A 52 1.88 -20.47 40.12
N ASP A 53 2.17 -21.77 40.21
CA ASP A 53 1.83 -22.76 39.19
C ASP A 53 0.33 -23.03 39.10
N MET A 54 -0.41 -23.07 40.21
CA MET A 54 -1.88 -23.22 40.15
C MET A 54 -2.52 -22.02 39.44
N ARG A 55 -2.07 -20.79 39.74
CA ARG A 55 -2.46 -19.56 39.02
C ARG A 55 -2.01 -19.55 37.56
N ARG A 56 -0.96 -20.27 37.18
CA ARG A 56 -0.50 -20.41 35.79
C ARG A 56 -1.38 -21.40 35.03
N LEU A 57 -1.60 -22.59 35.59
CA LEU A 57 -2.51 -23.62 35.08
C LEU A 57 -3.92 -23.07 34.87
N GLU A 58 -4.42 -22.26 35.80
CA GLU A 58 -5.74 -21.60 35.66
C GLU A 58 -5.79 -20.64 34.46
N ARG A 59 -4.75 -19.82 34.23
CA ARG A 59 -4.63 -18.95 33.05
C ARG A 59 -4.50 -19.74 31.75
N GLU A 60 -3.73 -20.82 31.75
CA GLU A 60 -3.60 -21.72 30.58
C GLU A 60 -4.92 -22.45 30.29
N ASN A 61 -5.68 -22.86 31.32
CA ASN A 61 -7.01 -23.46 31.18
C ASN A 61 -8.03 -22.45 30.62
N GLN A 62 -8.09 -21.22 31.13
CA GLN A 62 -8.92 -20.16 30.54
C GLN A 62 -8.54 -19.86 29.07
N LYS A 63 -7.25 -19.87 28.74
CA LYS A 63 -6.76 -19.68 27.37
C LYS A 63 -7.18 -20.84 26.45
N ASN A 64 -7.11 -22.08 26.93
CA ASN A 64 -7.57 -23.26 26.22
C ASN A 64 -9.09 -23.29 26.04
N LYS A 65 -9.87 -22.86 27.04
CA LYS A 65 -11.33 -22.71 26.93
C LYS A 65 -11.71 -21.73 25.83
N ARG A 66 -11.15 -20.51 25.84
CA ARG A 66 -11.34 -19.51 24.77
C ARG A 66 -10.92 -20.02 23.40
N ARG A 67 -9.89 -20.87 23.32
CA ARG A 67 -9.46 -21.53 22.07
C ARG A 67 -10.50 -22.55 21.59
N GLY A 68 -11.10 -23.33 22.49
CA GLY A 68 -12.21 -24.23 22.20
C GLY A 68 -13.45 -23.48 21.70
N ASP A 69 -13.82 -22.38 22.37
CA ASP A 69 -14.96 -21.53 21.99
C ASP A 69 -14.77 -20.93 20.58
N ASN A 70 -13.55 -20.49 20.24
CA ASN A 70 -13.21 -20.01 18.90
C ASN A 70 -13.25 -21.14 17.84
N LEU A 71 -12.68 -22.32 18.12
CA LEU A 71 -12.72 -23.46 17.20
C LEU A 71 -14.15 -23.97 16.94
N GLN A 72 -15.02 -23.92 17.95
CA GLN A 72 -16.46 -24.19 17.82
C GLN A 72 -17.12 -23.17 16.86
N LYS A 73 -16.81 -21.87 17.03
CA LYS A 73 -17.32 -20.78 16.17
C LYS A 73 -16.81 -20.89 14.72
N GLU A 74 -15.54 -21.24 14.52
CA GLU A 74 -14.94 -21.49 13.20
C GLU A 74 -15.61 -22.69 12.52
N ARG A 75 -15.81 -23.82 13.23
CA ARG A 75 -16.53 -25.00 12.74
C ARG A 75 -17.95 -24.65 12.27
N ASP A 76 -18.70 -23.90 13.08
CA ASP A 76 -20.11 -23.60 12.78
C ASP A 76 -20.25 -22.55 11.66
N THR A 77 -19.25 -21.68 11.51
CA THR A 77 -19.08 -20.79 10.34
C THR A 77 -18.78 -21.62 9.08
N GLY A 78 -17.78 -22.50 9.13
CA GLY A 78 -17.46 -23.40 8.01
C GLY A 78 -18.63 -24.31 7.60
N ARG A 79 -19.46 -24.75 8.56
CA ARG A 79 -20.70 -25.51 8.28
C ARG A 79 -21.74 -24.67 7.54
N THR A 80 -21.88 -23.38 7.86
CA THR A 80 -22.79 -22.49 7.13
C THR A 80 -22.26 -22.08 5.76
N GLU A 81 -20.94 -21.97 5.59
CA GLU A 81 -20.32 -21.78 4.27
C GLU A 81 -20.45 -23.03 3.38
N LEU A 82 -20.23 -24.23 3.92
CA LEU A 82 -20.45 -25.49 3.21
C LEU A 82 -21.91 -25.63 2.75
N SER A 83 -22.88 -25.24 3.58
CA SER A 83 -24.29 -25.21 3.19
C SER A 83 -24.55 -24.23 2.02
N LYS A 84 -23.92 -23.05 2.02
CA LYS A 84 -24.00 -22.09 0.91
C LYS A 84 -23.37 -22.64 -0.38
N THR A 85 -22.21 -23.29 -0.30
CA THR A 85 -21.53 -23.83 -1.51
C THR A 85 -22.26 -25.03 -2.09
N VAL A 86 -22.87 -25.90 -1.28
CA VAL A 86 -23.78 -26.96 -1.75
C VAL A 86 -24.99 -26.35 -2.49
N GLY A 87 -25.67 -25.36 -1.90
CA GLY A 87 -26.80 -24.68 -2.55
C GLY A 87 -26.43 -23.88 -3.81
N LEU A 88 -25.16 -23.50 -3.98
CA LEU A 88 -24.64 -22.94 -5.24
C LEU A 88 -24.32 -24.05 -6.27
N LYS A 89 -23.77 -25.18 -5.83
CA LYS A 89 -23.52 -26.36 -6.69
C LYS A 89 -24.81 -26.90 -7.30
N GLU A 90 -25.88 -27.02 -6.52
CA GLU A 90 -27.20 -27.45 -7.01
C GLU A 90 -27.77 -26.51 -8.08
N LYS A 91 -27.64 -25.20 -7.88
CA LYS A 91 -28.04 -24.17 -8.87
C LYS A 91 -27.21 -24.29 -10.14
N LEU A 92 -25.90 -24.49 -10.03
CA LEU A 92 -24.99 -24.66 -11.17
C LEU A 92 -25.30 -25.94 -11.95
N GLU A 93 -25.52 -27.06 -11.26
CA GLU A 93 -25.94 -28.32 -11.90
C GLU A 93 -27.27 -28.19 -12.63
N LYS A 94 -28.24 -27.47 -12.05
CA LYS A 94 -29.52 -27.20 -12.72
C LYS A 94 -29.30 -26.36 -13.99
N LEU A 95 -28.51 -25.30 -13.91
CA LEU A 95 -28.13 -24.45 -15.05
C LEU A 95 -27.44 -25.25 -16.16
N CYS A 96 -26.49 -26.12 -15.82
CA CYS A 96 -25.83 -27.01 -16.78
C CYS A 96 -26.81 -27.98 -17.45
N ARG A 97 -27.77 -28.55 -16.71
CA ARG A 97 -28.81 -29.43 -17.28
C ARG A 97 -29.78 -28.68 -18.19
N GLU A 98 -30.09 -27.43 -17.90
CA GLU A 98 -30.93 -26.57 -18.75
C GLU A 98 -30.17 -26.17 -20.03
N LEU A 99 -28.94 -25.69 -19.90
CA LEU A 99 -28.07 -25.29 -21.03
C LEU A 99 -27.75 -26.49 -21.96
N GLN A 100 -27.63 -27.70 -21.42
CA GLN A 100 -27.44 -28.92 -22.23
C GLN A 100 -28.74 -29.38 -22.93
N ARG A 101 -29.93 -29.09 -22.38
CA ARG A 101 -31.20 -29.27 -23.10
C ARG A 101 -31.33 -28.27 -24.24
N ASP A 102 -31.04 -26.99 -24.00
CA ASP A 102 -31.09 -25.96 -25.04
C ASP A 102 -30.11 -26.27 -26.18
N ASN A 103 -28.88 -26.68 -25.87
CA ASN A 103 -27.89 -27.09 -26.89
C ASN A 103 -28.38 -28.29 -27.72
N ASN A 104 -29.01 -29.29 -27.09
CA ASN A 104 -29.64 -30.40 -27.81
C ASN A 104 -30.86 -29.95 -28.66
N ARG A 105 -31.63 -28.96 -28.22
CA ARG A 105 -32.73 -28.38 -29.02
C ARG A 105 -32.18 -27.62 -30.23
N MET A 106 -31.23 -26.72 -30.04
CA MET A 106 -30.53 -26.01 -31.12
C MET A 106 -29.90 -26.97 -32.14
N LYS A 107 -29.32 -28.09 -31.69
CA LYS A 107 -28.75 -29.14 -32.56
C LYS A 107 -29.82 -29.86 -33.39
N THR A 108 -31.05 -29.95 -32.88
CA THR A 108 -32.19 -30.53 -33.60
C THR A 108 -32.76 -29.52 -34.61
N GLU A 109 -33.03 -28.29 -34.16
CA GLU A 109 -33.50 -27.18 -35.01
C GLU A 109 -32.54 -26.93 -36.21
N ASN A 110 -31.23 -26.91 -35.96
CA ASN A 110 -30.22 -26.71 -37.01
C ASN A 110 -30.17 -27.90 -37.99
N LYS A 111 -30.43 -29.13 -37.53
CA LYS A 111 -30.57 -30.31 -38.41
C LYS A 111 -31.81 -30.22 -39.30
N GLU A 112 -32.93 -29.73 -38.77
CA GLU A 112 -34.18 -29.50 -39.53
C GLU A 112 -34.06 -28.35 -40.53
N LEU A 113 -33.34 -27.27 -40.17
CA LEU A 113 -32.97 -26.21 -41.11
C LEU A 113 -32.10 -26.76 -42.23
N GLN A 114 -31.10 -27.60 -41.92
CA GLN A 114 -30.22 -28.19 -42.94
C GLN A 114 -30.97 -29.14 -43.89
N THR A 115 -31.92 -29.94 -43.41
CA THR A 115 -32.77 -30.77 -44.30
C THR A 115 -33.73 -29.92 -45.13
N THR A 116 -34.32 -28.87 -44.54
CA THR A 116 -35.20 -27.93 -45.25
C THR A 116 -34.46 -27.19 -46.36
N GLN A 117 -33.23 -26.71 -46.10
CA GLN A 117 -32.40 -26.04 -47.08
C GLN A 117 -31.97 -27.00 -48.21
N LYS A 118 -31.60 -28.24 -47.91
CA LYS A 118 -31.35 -29.27 -48.94
C LYS A 118 -32.57 -29.49 -49.84
N ARG A 119 -33.77 -29.66 -49.25
CA ARG A 119 -35.02 -29.84 -50.01
C ARG A 119 -35.36 -28.63 -50.88
N ASN A 120 -35.09 -27.42 -50.39
CA ASN A 120 -35.30 -26.20 -51.17
C ASN A 120 -34.33 -26.09 -52.34
N ASN A 121 -33.05 -26.46 -52.16
CA ASN A 121 -32.08 -26.48 -53.25
C ASN A 121 -32.49 -27.47 -54.35
N THR A 122 -32.78 -28.74 -54.01
CA THR A 122 -33.19 -29.74 -55.03
C THR A 122 -34.44 -29.33 -55.80
N HIS A 123 -35.40 -28.69 -55.15
CA HIS A 123 -36.61 -28.14 -55.79
C HIS A 123 -36.34 -26.90 -56.66
N TRP A 124 -35.24 -26.17 -56.42
CA TRP A 124 -34.76 -25.14 -57.37
C TRP A 124 -34.02 -25.78 -58.54
N ASP A 125 -33.19 -26.79 -58.29
CA ASP A 125 -32.45 -27.52 -59.34
C ASP A 125 -33.43 -28.20 -60.33
N GLU A 126 -34.49 -28.85 -59.83
CA GLU A 126 -35.60 -29.40 -60.62
C GLU A 126 -36.27 -28.32 -61.50
N LYS A 127 -36.46 -27.11 -60.97
CA LYS A 127 -37.06 -25.98 -61.71
C LYS A 127 -36.13 -25.46 -62.80
N TYR A 128 -34.82 -25.36 -62.53
CA TYR A 128 -33.84 -24.98 -63.53
C TYR A 128 -33.72 -26.04 -64.64
N ALA A 129 -33.69 -27.33 -64.30
CA ALA A 129 -33.72 -28.41 -65.29
C ALA A 129 -34.99 -28.36 -66.17
N THR A 130 -36.17 -28.14 -65.55
CA THR A 130 -37.44 -27.99 -66.26
C THR A 130 -37.46 -26.75 -67.18
N LEU A 131 -36.79 -25.67 -66.77
CA LEU A 131 -36.69 -24.45 -67.57
C LEU A 131 -35.73 -24.63 -68.76
N LEU A 132 -34.60 -25.31 -68.55
CA LEU A 132 -33.62 -25.61 -69.59
C LEU A 132 -34.21 -26.53 -70.66
N SER A 133 -34.89 -27.62 -70.27
CA SER A 133 -35.57 -28.51 -71.21
C SER A 133 -36.63 -27.80 -72.06
N LYS A 134 -37.32 -26.80 -71.51
CA LYS A 134 -38.23 -25.93 -72.30
C LYS A 134 -37.49 -25.01 -73.26
N LEU A 135 -36.34 -24.48 -72.87
CA LEU A 135 -35.49 -23.65 -73.74
C LEU A 135 -34.89 -24.48 -74.88
N GLU A 136 -34.48 -25.72 -74.62
CA GLU A 136 -34.05 -26.68 -75.66
C GLU A 136 -35.19 -26.96 -76.65
N GLY A 137 -36.41 -27.25 -76.17
CA GLY A 137 -37.58 -27.43 -77.03
C GLY A 137 -37.91 -26.21 -77.89
N TYR A 138 -37.84 -25.00 -77.33
CA TYR A 138 -37.97 -23.75 -78.10
C TYR A 138 -36.83 -23.52 -79.11
N GLN A 139 -35.70 -24.20 -78.97
CA GLN A 139 -34.58 -24.14 -79.91
C GLN A 139 -34.77 -25.16 -81.04
N GLU A 140 -35.24 -26.37 -80.74
CA GLU A 140 -35.64 -27.37 -81.76
C GLU A 140 -36.81 -26.88 -82.64
N GLU A 141 -37.81 -26.21 -82.06
CA GLU A 141 -38.89 -25.55 -82.82
C GLU A 141 -38.37 -24.44 -83.76
N LYS A 142 -37.25 -23.83 -83.42
CA LYS A 142 -36.63 -22.73 -84.18
C LYS A 142 -35.77 -23.24 -85.34
N ASP A 143 -35.12 -24.38 -85.16
CA ASP A 143 -34.29 -25.02 -86.17
C ASP A 143 -35.12 -25.80 -87.22
N THR A 144 -36.42 -26.07 -86.98
CA THR A 144 -37.32 -26.74 -87.93
C THR A 144 -38.63 -25.96 -88.21
N PRO A 145 -38.58 -24.84 -88.96
CA PRO A 145 -39.72 -23.95 -89.15
C PRO A 145 -40.86 -24.57 -89.98
N LYS A 146 -41.86 -25.15 -89.31
CA LYS A 146 -43.15 -25.51 -89.93
C LYS A 146 -43.95 -24.25 -90.23
N LYS A 147 -44.22 -24.00 -91.52
CA LYS A 147 -44.94 -22.83 -92.02
C LYS A 147 -46.44 -22.91 -91.70
N GLN A 148 -46.83 -22.56 -90.48
CA GLN A 148 -48.24 -22.44 -90.10
C GLN A 148 -48.78 -21.06 -90.52
N VAL A 149 -49.59 -21.03 -91.58
CA VAL A 149 -50.37 -19.85 -91.97
C VAL A 149 -51.66 -19.87 -91.15
N VAL A 150 -51.91 -18.78 -90.40
CA VAL A 150 -53.17 -18.58 -89.68
C VAL A 150 -53.62 -17.14 -89.94
N ASP A 151 -54.67 -16.98 -90.74
CA ASP A 151 -55.51 -15.79 -90.66
C ASP A 151 -56.27 -15.86 -89.33
N MET A 152 -56.07 -14.86 -88.46
CA MET A 152 -56.85 -14.72 -87.24
C MET A 152 -57.88 -13.61 -87.43
N GLU A 153 -59.15 -14.00 -87.53
CA GLU A 153 -60.25 -13.03 -87.51
C GLU A 153 -60.32 -12.31 -86.15
N VAL A 154 -60.71 -11.03 -86.18
CA VAL A 154 -60.56 -10.08 -85.07
C VAL A 154 -61.28 -10.53 -83.79
N ASP A 155 -62.36 -11.30 -83.91
CA ASP A 155 -63.17 -11.77 -82.77
C ASP A 155 -62.44 -12.77 -81.87
N GLU A 156 -61.57 -13.62 -82.44
CA GLU A 156 -60.78 -14.59 -81.66
C GLU A 156 -59.70 -13.88 -80.83
N LEU A 157 -59.10 -12.81 -81.39
CA LEU A 157 -58.16 -11.95 -80.66
C LEU A 157 -58.83 -11.26 -79.46
N PHE A 158 -60.09 -10.83 -79.60
CA PHE A 158 -60.88 -10.29 -78.48
C PHE A 158 -61.15 -11.35 -77.41
N ARG A 159 -61.55 -12.57 -77.79
CA ARG A 159 -61.76 -13.69 -76.85
C ARG A 159 -60.51 -13.99 -76.02
N VAL A 160 -59.36 -14.15 -76.66
CA VAL A 160 -58.08 -14.42 -75.97
C VAL A 160 -57.73 -13.28 -75.00
N ARG A 161 -57.92 -12.03 -75.44
CA ARG A 161 -57.60 -10.84 -74.62
C ARG A 161 -58.52 -10.68 -73.41
N PHE A 162 -59.83 -10.93 -73.55
CA PHE A 162 -60.76 -10.94 -72.42
C PHE A 162 -60.47 -12.07 -71.44
N LYS A 163 -60.19 -13.29 -71.91
CA LYS A 163 -59.84 -14.42 -71.05
C LYS A 163 -58.58 -14.11 -70.22
N SER A 164 -57.52 -13.60 -70.87
CA SER A 164 -56.29 -13.19 -70.20
C SER A 164 -56.53 -12.07 -69.17
N PHE A 165 -57.44 -11.13 -69.45
CA PHE A 165 -57.79 -10.07 -68.50
C PHE A 165 -58.53 -10.59 -67.25
N ILE A 166 -59.39 -11.60 -67.40
CA ILE A 166 -60.04 -12.29 -66.27
C ILE A 166 -59.01 -13.06 -65.45
N GLU A 167 -58.16 -13.86 -66.09
CA GLU A 167 -57.07 -14.61 -65.43
C GLU A 167 -56.12 -13.66 -64.66
N GLN A 168 -55.81 -12.47 -65.22
CA GLN A 168 -55.04 -11.40 -64.56
C GLN A 168 -55.81 -10.65 -63.45
N TYR A 169 -57.12 -10.82 -63.34
CA TYR A 169 -57.91 -10.33 -62.21
C TYR A 169 -57.96 -11.38 -61.09
N GLU A 170 -58.22 -12.64 -61.42
CA GLU A 170 -58.22 -13.77 -60.48
C GLU A 170 -56.85 -13.94 -59.80
N LEU A 171 -55.75 -13.90 -60.56
CA LEU A 171 -54.38 -13.93 -60.02
C LEU A 171 -54.09 -12.77 -59.06
N ARG A 172 -54.67 -11.59 -59.32
CA ARG A 172 -54.50 -10.38 -58.50
C ARG A 172 -55.30 -10.49 -57.20
N GLU A 173 -56.53 -10.99 -57.27
CA GLU A 173 -57.37 -11.24 -56.11
C GLU A 173 -56.79 -12.33 -55.20
N LEU A 174 -56.25 -13.41 -55.78
CA LEU A 174 -55.51 -14.44 -55.05
C LEU A 174 -54.25 -13.88 -54.36
N HIS A 175 -53.52 -12.99 -55.05
CA HIS A 175 -52.37 -12.30 -54.47
C HIS A 175 -52.77 -11.38 -53.31
N PHE A 176 -53.86 -10.62 -53.43
CA PHE A 176 -54.41 -9.81 -52.33
C PHE A 176 -54.83 -10.65 -51.12
N HIS A 177 -55.52 -11.78 -51.34
CA HIS A 177 -55.88 -12.70 -50.25
C HIS A 177 -54.65 -13.28 -49.56
N SER A 178 -53.61 -13.64 -50.32
CA SER A 178 -52.34 -14.11 -49.75
C SER A 178 -51.65 -13.02 -48.92
N LEU A 179 -51.58 -11.79 -49.44
CA LEU A 179 -50.97 -10.64 -48.76
C LEU A 179 -51.72 -10.28 -47.46
N MET A 180 -53.05 -10.25 -47.49
CA MET A 180 -53.89 -10.03 -46.31
C MET A 180 -53.63 -11.07 -45.22
N ARG A 181 -53.54 -12.35 -45.59
CA ARG A 181 -53.24 -13.44 -44.65
C ARG A 181 -51.84 -13.33 -44.05
N THR A 182 -50.85 -12.84 -44.82
CA THR A 182 -49.52 -12.51 -44.28
C THR A 182 -49.60 -11.37 -43.25
N LYS A 183 -50.36 -10.31 -43.53
CA LYS A 183 -50.51 -9.17 -42.59
C LYS A 183 -51.29 -9.51 -41.33
N GLU A 184 -52.29 -10.39 -41.43
CA GLU A 184 -53.01 -10.91 -40.28
C GLU A 184 -52.09 -11.73 -39.35
N LEU A 185 -51.22 -12.57 -39.93
CA LEU A 185 -50.20 -13.32 -39.16
C LEU A 185 -49.12 -12.42 -38.55
N GLU A 186 -48.67 -11.37 -39.25
CA GLU A 186 -47.77 -10.36 -38.69
C GLU A 186 -48.40 -9.69 -37.45
N VAL A 187 -49.66 -9.26 -37.53
CA VAL A 187 -50.39 -8.64 -36.41
C VAL A 187 -50.52 -9.60 -35.23
N GLN A 188 -50.92 -10.85 -35.47
CA GLN A 188 -51.02 -11.87 -34.41
C GLN A 188 -49.67 -12.13 -33.73
N TYR A 189 -48.57 -12.22 -34.49
CA TYR A 189 -47.22 -12.34 -33.93
C TYR A 189 -46.84 -11.12 -33.07
N HIS A 190 -47.13 -9.91 -33.53
CA HIS A 190 -46.84 -8.69 -32.77
C HIS A 190 -47.67 -8.59 -31.47
N MET A 191 -48.94 -9.01 -31.48
CA MET A 191 -49.77 -9.07 -30.27
C MET A 191 -49.22 -10.09 -29.25
N ALA A 192 -48.94 -11.33 -29.68
CA ALA A 192 -48.39 -12.37 -28.82
C ALA A 192 -47.01 -11.97 -28.23
N ARG A 193 -46.19 -11.26 -29.00
CA ARG A 193 -44.92 -10.69 -28.50
C ARG A 193 -45.16 -9.60 -27.46
N TYR A 194 -46.11 -8.70 -27.69
CA TYR A 194 -46.45 -7.63 -26.73
C TYR A 194 -46.95 -8.19 -25.40
N GLU A 195 -47.83 -9.20 -25.42
CA GLU A 195 -48.31 -9.86 -24.19
C GLU A 195 -47.17 -10.54 -23.41
N ARG A 196 -46.21 -11.16 -24.12
CA ARG A 196 -45.02 -11.75 -23.49
C ARG A 196 -44.18 -10.70 -22.77
N GLU A 197 -43.89 -9.56 -23.41
CA GLU A 197 -43.09 -8.51 -22.77
C GLU A 197 -43.83 -7.81 -21.63
N LYS A 198 -45.15 -7.62 -21.75
CA LYS A 198 -45.99 -7.13 -20.64
C LYS A 198 -45.86 -8.06 -19.43
N LYS A 199 -45.98 -9.37 -19.62
CA LYS A 199 -45.86 -10.38 -18.54
C LYS A 199 -44.45 -10.45 -17.95
N ASN A 200 -43.41 -10.23 -18.75
CA ASN A 200 -42.03 -10.08 -18.26
C ASN A 200 -41.92 -8.86 -17.33
N ALA A 201 -42.38 -7.70 -17.78
CA ALA A 201 -42.30 -6.43 -17.02
C ALA A 201 -43.11 -6.46 -15.72
N GLU A 202 -44.29 -7.10 -15.71
CA GLU A 202 -45.08 -7.35 -14.51
C GLU A 202 -44.31 -8.24 -13.51
N GLY A 203 -43.64 -9.29 -14.00
CA GLY A 203 -42.78 -10.16 -13.19
C GLY A 203 -41.53 -9.47 -12.64
N GLU A 204 -40.93 -8.53 -13.38
CA GLU A 204 -39.81 -7.71 -12.91
C GLU A 204 -40.25 -6.66 -11.88
N SER A 205 -41.40 -6.02 -12.10
CA SER A 205 -42.06 -5.12 -11.14
C SER A 205 -42.37 -5.82 -9.80
N ALA A 206 -42.75 -7.10 -9.83
CA ALA A 206 -42.94 -7.90 -8.63
C ALA A 206 -41.62 -8.17 -7.89
N LYS A 207 -40.55 -8.56 -8.61
CA LYS A 207 -39.20 -8.77 -8.03
C LYS A 207 -38.62 -7.49 -7.43
N ALA A 208 -38.76 -6.35 -8.13
CA ALA A 208 -38.29 -5.05 -7.67
C ALA A 208 -38.95 -4.64 -6.34
N ARG A 209 -40.27 -4.80 -6.23
CA ARG A 209 -41.01 -4.55 -4.97
C ARG A 209 -40.56 -5.47 -3.83
N HIS A 210 -40.30 -6.76 -4.10
CA HIS A 210 -39.78 -7.67 -3.08
C HIS A 210 -38.37 -7.28 -2.61
N LEU A 211 -37.48 -6.91 -3.52
CA LEU A 211 -36.13 -6.42 -3.19
C LEU A 211 -36.18 -5.11 -2.40
N GLN A 212 -37.07 -4.18 -2.76
CA GLN A 212 -37.25 -2.92 -2.04
C GLN A 212 -37.73 -3.16 -0.60
N ALA A 213 -38.67 -4.09 -0.39
CA ALA A 213 -39.10 -4.49 0.96
C ALA A 213 -37.97 -5.17 1.77
N GLN A 214 -37.13 -5.96 1.12
CA GLN A 214 -35.97 -6.59 1.76
C GLN A 214 -34.90 -5.57 2.17
N VAL A 215 -34.62 -4.57 1.32
CA VAL A 215 -33.71 -3.46 1.64
C VAL A 215 -34.25 -2.66 2.83
N GLN A 216 -35.55 -2.31 2.85
CA GLN A 216 -36.17 -1.62 3.98
C GLN A 216 -36.08 -2.42 5.29
N ALA A 217 -36.20 -3.75 5.24
CA ALA A 217 -35.99 -4.60 6.41
C ALA A 217 -34.53 -4.55 6.90
N PHE A 218 -33.55 -4.62 6.00
CA PHE A 218 -32.14 -4.52 6.36
C PHE A 218 -31.77 -3.14 6.93
N THR A 219 -32.26 -2.05 6.35
CA THR A 219 -32.05 -0.68 6.88
C THR A 219 -32.58 -0.53 8.30
N LYS A 220 -33.73 -1.15 8.63
CA LYS A 220 -34.26 -1.19 10.01
C LYS A 220 -33.36 -1.97 10.97
N THR A 221 -32.83 -3.12 10.54
CA THR A 221 -31.88 -3.87 11.38
C THR A 221 -30.54 -3.15 11.54
N GLU A 222 -30.13 -2.36 10.55
CA GLU A 222 -28.91 -1.55 10.61
C GLU A 222 -29.04 -0.39 11.60
N THR A 223 -30.16 0.35 11.60
CA THR A 223 -30.39 1.40 12.61
C THR A 223 -30.46 0.84 14.03
N GLU A 224 -31.08 -0.32 14.22
CA GLU A 224 -31.11 -0.98 15.53
C GLU A 224 -29.70 -1.39 16.00
N LEU A 225 -28.87 -1.97 15.12
CA LEU A 225 -27.48 -2.31 15.44
C LEU A 225 -26.59 -1.07 15.68
N ARG A 226 -26.83 0.05 14.97
CA ARG A 226 -26.17 1.34 15.24
C ARG A 226 -26.54 1.88 16.62
N ASN A 227 -27.81 1.81 17.01
CA ASN A 227 -28.27 2.22 18.34
C ASN A 227 -27.59 1.38 19.44
N GLN A 228 -27.54 0.06 19.26
CA GLN A 228 -26.86 -0.84 20.19
C GLN A 228 -25.35 -0.56 20.27
N LEU A 229 -24.69 -0.26 19.14
CA LEU A 229 -23.28 0.12 19.11
C LEU A 229 -23.01 1.41 19.91
N ASN A 230 -23.85 2.44 19.78
CA ASN A 230 -23.71 3.68 20.54
C ASN A 230 -23.75 3.42 22.06
N VAL A 231 -24.67 2.57 22.54
CA VAL A 231 -24.75 2.16 23.95
C VAL A 231 -23.48 1.43 24.43
N TYR A 232 -22.75 0.75 23.54
CA TYR A 232 -21.43 0.19 23.86
C TYR A 232 -20.32 1.25 23.84
N VAL A 233 -20.37 2.25 22.96
CA VAL A 233 -19.43 3.39 22.94
C VAL A 233 -19.54 4.21 24.22
N ASP A 234 -20.75 4.54 24.67
CA ASP A 234 -20.98 5.29 25.92
C ASP A 234 -20.44 4.53 27.14
N LYS A 235 -20.63 3.21 27.18
CA LYS A 235 -20.04 2.33 28.22
C LYS A 235 -18.52 2.26 28.13
N PHE A 236 -17.95 2.29 26.93
CA PHE A 236 -16.50 2.32 26.77
C PHE A 236 -15.92 3.64 27.27
N LYS A 237 -16.61 4.76 27.01
CA LYS A 237 -16.25 6.08 27.53
C LYS A 237 -16.27 6.13 29.05
N GLN A 238 -17.26 5.54 29.71
CA GLN A 238 -17.25 5.41 31.18
C GLN A 238 -16.05 4.61 31.73
N VAL A 239 -15.57 3.60 30.98
CA VAL A 239 -14.34 2.85 31.33
C VAL A 239 -13.08 3.69 31.09
N GLU A 240 -13.06 4.53 30.06
CA GLU A 240 -11.98 5.48 29.77
C GLU A 240 -11.91 6.59 30.84
N ASP A 241 -13.05 7.21 31.18
CA ASP A 241 -13.17 8.23 32.23
C ASP A 241 -12.74 7.67 33.60
N THR A 242 -13.15 6.45 33.96
CA THR A 242 -12.72 5.81 35.22
C THR A 242 -11.25 5.37 35.22
N LEU A 243 -10.69 5.02 34.06
CA LEU A 243 -9.25 4.75 33.91
C LEU A 243 -8.42 6.03 34.05
N ASN A 244 -8.87 7.14 33.47
CA ASN A 244 -8.20 8.44 33.58
C ASN A 244 -8.18 8.94 35.04
N ASN A 245 -9.34 8.95 35.72
CA ASN A 245 -9.42 9.27 37.16
C ASN A 245 -8.49 8.39 38.03
N SER A 246 -8.33 7.11 37.68
CA SER A 246 -7.39 6.20 38.36
C SER A 246 -5.93 6.57 38.07
N ASN A 247 -5.62 6.97 36.83
CA ASN A 247 -4.28 7.37 36.42
C ASN A 247 -3.83 8.68 37.09
N ASP A 248 -4.75 9.65 37.24
CA ASP A 248 -4.51 10.89 37.98
C ASP A 248 -4.27 10.64 39.48
N LEU A 249 -4.98 9.66 40.07
CA LEU A 249 -4.72 9.20 41.44
C LEU A 249 -3.33 8.55 41.58
N PHE A 250 -2.84 7.83 40.56
CA PHE A 250 -1.45 7.34 40.56
C PHE A 250 -0.42 8.46 40.42
N LEU A 251 -0.74 9.53 39.68
CA LEU A 251 0.13 10.71 39.56
C LEU A 251 0.21 11.50 40.87
N SER A 252 -0.91 11.66 41.59
CA SER A 252 -0.91 12.33 42.91
C SER A 252 -0.13 11.52 43.96
N PHE A 253 -0.38 10.20 44.06
CA PHE A 253 0.40 9.31 44.94
C PHE A 253 1.90 9.34 44.65
N ARG A 254 2.29 9.40 43.36
CA ARG A 254 3.69 9.50 42.97
C ARG A 254 4.31 10.82 43.44
N LYS A 255 3.60 11.94 43.27
CA LYS A 255 4.05 13.27 43.72
C LYS A 255 4.23 13.29 45.24
N GLU A 256 3.27 12.77 46.00
CA GLU A 256 3.36 12.63 47.46
C GLU A 256 4.55 11.74 47.89
N MET A 257 4.81 10.63 47.21
CA MET A 257 5.98 9.79 47.49
C MET A 257 7.31 10.51 47.21
N GLU A 258 7.40 11.27 46.12
CA GLU A 258 8.60 12.06 45.81
C GLU A 258 8.82 13.20 46.82
N ASP A 259 7.75 13.88 47.26
CA ASP A 259 7.84 14.94 48.28
C ASP A 259 8.11 14.40 49.69
N MET A 260 7.57 13.24 50.06
CA MET A 260 7.97 12.48 51.25
C MET A 260 9.45 12.09 51.21
N SER A 261 9.97 11.67 50.04
CA SER A 261 11.40 11.34 49.89
C SER A 261 12.29 12.58 50.05
N LYS A 262 11.91 13.72 49.47
CA LYS A 262 12.60 15.02 49.67
C LYS A 262 12.59 15.42 51.15
N LYS A 263 11.45 15.30 51.83
CA LYS A 263 11.29 15.60 53.26
C LYS A 263 12.16 14.70 54.15
N GLY A 264 12.24 13.41 53.84
CA GLY A 264 13.13 12.46 54.51
C GLY A 264 14.60 12.88 54.44
N LYS A 265 15.11 13.15 53.22
CA LYS A 265 16.50 13.62 53.00
C LYS A 265 16.80 14.95 53.71
N ARG A 266 15.82 15.85 53.79
CA ARG A 266 15.97 17.12 54.52
C ARG A 266 16.11 16.90 56.03
N LEU A 267 15.24 16.09 56.63
CA LEU A 267 15.29 15.73 58.05
C LEU A 267 16.55 14.92 58.43
N GLU A 268 17.09 14.13 57.49
CA GLU A 268 18.35 13.41 57.64
C GLU A 268 19.54 14.37 57.69
N LYS A 269 19.60 15.35 56.77
CA LYS A 269 20.62 16.41 56.75
C LYS A 269 20.54 17.31 58.00
N GLU A 270 19.33 17.63 58.46
CA GLU A 270 19.10 18.40 59.70
C GLU A 270 19.52 17.61 60.95
N ASN A 271 19.29 16.29 61.00
CA ASN A 271 19.81 15.43 62.08
C ASN A 271 21.34 15.36 62.10
N GLU A 272 22.01 15.26 60.95
CA GLU A 272 23.48 15.34 60.93
C GLU A 272 24.00 16.70 61.46
N ALA A 273 23.35 17.81 61.09
CA ALA A 273 23.73 19.13 61.56
C ALA A 273 23.57 19.26 63.08
N LEU A 274 22.44 18.81 63.63
CA LEU A 274 22.21 18.77 65.09
C LEU A 274 23.21 17.85 65.81
N LYS A 275 23.60 16.72 65.20
CA LYS A 275 24.63 15.85 65.76
C LYS A 275 26.01 16.53 65.81
N ARG A 276 26.44 17.17 64.71
CA ARG A 276 27.68 17.96 64.66
C ARG A 276 27.66 19.11 65.69
N GLN A 277 26.53 19.79 65.86
CA GLN A 277 26.36 20.85 66.86
C GLN A 277 26.43 20.32 68.30
N LYS A 278 25.87 19.12 68.56
CA LYS A 278 25.97 18.42 69.86
C LYS A 278 27.41 18.01 70.17
N GLU A 279 28.16 17.56 69.16
CA GLU A 279 29.57 17.19 69.31
C GLU A 279 30.45 18.43 69.58
N ALA A 280 30.23 19.53 68.85
CA ALA A 280 30.92 20.80 69.07
C ALA A 280 30.62 21.44 70.44
N THR A 281 29.35 21.40 70.89
CA THR A 281 28.98 21.91 72.23
C THR A 281 29.54 21.04 73.36
N ALA A 282 29.59 19.72 73.19
CA ALA A 282 30.27 18.83 74.14
C ALA A 282 31.78 19.13 74.25
N ALA A 283 32.46 19.36 73.13
CA ALA A 283 33.88 19.75 73.11
C ALA A 283 34.12 21.09 73.83
N ASN A 284 33.27 22.10 73.59
CA ASN A 284 33.35 23.39 74.28
C ASN A 284 33.12 23.26 75.80
N ILE A 285 32.19 22.39 76.24
CA ILE A 285 31.95 22.12 77.67
C ILE A 285 33.19 21.49 78.33
N ILE A 286 33.87 20.58 77.64
CA ILE A 286 35.13 19.99 78.12
C ILE A 286 36.19 21.09 78.27
N ARG A 287 36.40 21.92 77.24
CA ARG A 287 37.40 23.00 77.28
C ARG A 287 37.13 24.01 78.41
N MET A 288 35.87 24.40 78.61
CA MET A 288 35.48 25.28 79.74
C MET A 288 35.71 24.61 81.10
N ALA A 289 35.57 23.28 81.21
CA ALA A 289 35.87 22.56 82.44
C ALA A 289 37.38 22.50 82.73
N GLU A 290 38.22 22.37 81.69
CA GLU A 290 39.69 22.42 81.79
C GLU A 290 40.18 23.82 82.18
N GLU A 291 39.68 24.87 81.49
CA GLU A 291 39.93 26.28 81.84
C GLU A 291 39.54 26.56 83.30
N ARG A 292 38.38 26.07 83.75
CA ARG A 292 37.93 26.21 85.14
C ARG A 292 38.83 25.49 86.15
N GLN A 293 39.39 24.32 85.80
CA GLN A 293 40.39 23.66 86.66
C GLN A 293 41.70 24.44 86.72
N GLU A 294 42.16 25.03 85.62
CA GLU A 294 43.37 25.84 85.60
C GLU A 294 43.20 27.12 86.43
N TRP A 295 42.06 27.81 86.27
CA TRP A 295 41.70 28.95 87.12
C TRP A 295 41.60 28.57 88.59
N LYS A 296 41.01 27.41 88.94
CA LYS A 296 40.97 26.95 90.33
C LYS A 296 42.38 26.75 90.92
N LYS A 297 43.32 26.16 90.17
CA LYS A 297 44.73 26.03 90.57
C LYS A 297 45.41 27.40 90.76
N LYS A 298 45.10 28.38 89.90
CA LYS A 298 45.60 29.77 90.04
C LYS A 298 45.04 30.42 91.30
N THR A 299 43.74 30.25 91.60
CA THR A 299 43.11 30.75 92.83
C THR A 299 43.70 30.10 94.08
N GLU A 300 43.80 28.77 94.14
CA GLU A 300 44.43 28.06 95.27
C GLU A 300 45.90 28.47 95.48
N SER A 301 46.62 28.88 94.42
CA SER A 301 47.98 29.45 94.51
C SER A 301 47.99 30.89 95.04
N ALA A 302 47.02 31.72 94.65
CA ALA A 302 46.85 33.07 95.15
C ALA A 302 46.38 33.08 96.62
N GLU A 303 45.50 32.16 96.99
CA GLU A 303 44.98 31.97 98.34
C GLU A 303 46.10 31.58 99.31
N LYS A 304 46.96 30.61 98.95
CA LYS A 304 48.17 30.27 99.73
C LYS A 304 49.20 31.41 99.84
N LYS A 305 49.22 32.35 98.89
CA LYS A 305 50.02 33.59 99.00
C LYS A 305 49.35 34.59 99.93
N SER A 306 48.02 34.68 99.89
CA SER A 306 47.20 35.49 100.80
C SER A 306 47.31 35.00 102.24
N GLU A 307 47.26 33.68 102.49
CA GLU A 307 47.52 33.08 103.81
C GLU A 307 48.91 33.42 104.34
N LYS A 308 49.95 33.37 103.48
CA LYS A 308 51.30 33.83 103.86
C LYS A 308 51.35 35.32 104.19
N LEU A 309 50.68 36.16 103.39
CA LEU A 309 50.59 37.60 103.66
C LEU A 309 49.79 37.90 104.95
N MET A 310 48.69 37.19 105.20
CA MET A 310 47.91 37.25 106.44
C MET A 310 48.75 36.79 107.64
N SER A 311 49.53 35.71 107.50
CA SER A 311 50.47 35.24 108.53
C SER A 311 51.54 36.29 108.86
N ILE A 312 52.11 36.95 107.83
CA ILE A 312 53.06 38.06 107.99
C ILE A 312 52.38 39.28 108.64
N ILE A 313 51.18 39.64 108.20
CA ILE A 313 50.38 40.75 108.79
C ILE A 313 50.03 40.44 110.25
N GLN A 314 49.74 39.19 110.60
CA GLN A 314 49.44 38.77 111.97
C GLN A 314 50.69 38.77 112.86
N GLN A 315 51.87 38.39 112.32
CA GLN A 315 53.17 38.61 112.98
C GLN A 315 53.45 40.11 113.18
N MET A 316 53.16 40.97 112.19
CA MET A 316 53.32 42.42 112.32
C MET A 316 52.31 43.05 113.29
N GLN A 317 51.08 42.54 113.38
CA GLN A 317 50.07 43.01 114.33
C GLN A 317 50.39 42.62 115.79
N GLN A 318 51.19 41.58 116.02
CA GLN A 318 51.80 41.31 117.33
C GLN A 318 52.89 42.34 117.70
N GLN A 319 53.41 43.11 116.74
CA GLN A 319 54.34 44.22 116.95
C GLN A 319 53.61 45.57 116.82
N GLY A 320 52.65 45.80 117.71
CA GLY A 320 51.54 46.73 117.48
C GLY A 320 51.83 48.24 117.45
N ARG A 321 51.04 48.94 116.62
CA ARG A 321 50.65 50.36 116.75
C ARG A 321 49.13 50.50 116.46
N LYS A 322 48.56 51.68 116.72
CA LYS A 322 47.11 51.88 116.95
C LYS A 322 46.45 52.91 116.01
N VAL A 323 45.24 52.59 115.51
CA VAL A 323 44.00 53.46 115.52
C VAL A 323 43.99 54.71 114.57
N PRO A 324 42.86 55.30 114.07
CA PRO A 324 41.41 55.02 114.16
C PRO A 324 40.70 54.83 112.74
N PRO A 325 39.49 55.33 112.35
CA PRO A 325 38.47 54.45 111.74
C PRO A 325 37.77 54.93 110.42
N GLY A 326 36.96 54.07 109.79
CA GLY A 326 36.04 54.46 108.70
C GLY A 326 35.04 53.37 108.28
N MET A 327 33.75 53.69 108.30
CA MET A 327 32.65 52.93 107.67
C MET A 327 32.57 53.26 106.16
N ALA A 328 32.01 52.46 105.25
CA ALA A 328 31.59 51.05 105.24
C ALA A 328 31.35 50.61 103.77
N ASN A 329 30.99 49.34 103.53
CA ASN A 329 30.09 48.78 102.48
C ASN A 329 29.99 49.44 101.07
N THR A 330 29.99 48.74 99.92
CA THR A 330 29.77 47.30 99.65
C THR A 330 30.14 46.93 98.19
N VAL A 331 30.81 45.77 98.01
CA VAL A 331 30.47 44.63 97.11
C VAL A 331 30.15 44.85 95.59
N GLU A 332 30.91 44.13 94.75
CA GLU A 332 30.66 43.67 93.34
C GLU A 332 30.38 44.75 92.24
N SER A 333 30.72 44.56 90.95
CA SER A 333 31.08 43.35 90.18
C SER A 333 32.11 43.64 89.05
N CYS A 334 32.42 42.63 88.22
CA CYS A 334 33.50 42.62 87.23
C CYS A 334 33.18 43.23 85.84
N TYR A 335 34.22 43.85 85.26
CA TYR A 335 34.68 43.87 83.85
C TYR A 335 33.72 44.02 82.65
N SER A 336 34.18 44.89 81.75
CA SER A 336 33.70 45.25 80.41
C SER A 336 34.13 44.28 79.29
N ASP A 337 33.81 44.66 78.04
CA ASP A 337 34.56 44.34 76.79
C ASP A 337 34.33 42.95 76.12
N SER A 338 34.39 42.79 74.78
CA SER A 338 34.49 43.75 73.65
C SER A 338 34.04 43.12 72.28
N HIS A 339 34.17 43.89 71.20
CA HIS A 339 33.79 43.75 69.78
C HIS A 339 34.11 42.47 68.96
N GLY A 340 33.44 42.38 67.80
CA GLY A 340 33.85 41.69 66.55
C GLY A 340 32.85 40.60 66.11
N GLY A 341 32.20 40.60 64.94
CA GLY A 341 32.64 40.89 63.55
C GLY A 341 32.86 39.55 62.80
N ASN A 342 32.64 39.34 61.50
CA ASN A 342 32.07 40.08 60.35
C ASN A 342 31.70 39.02 59.24
N GLU A 343 31.00 39.41 58.14
CA GLU A 343 30.71 38.58 56.91
C GLU A 343 29.78 37.34 57.14
N GLY A 344 28.92 36.82 56.25
CA GLY A 344 28.40 37.11 54.88
C GLY A 344 27.36 35.98 54.52
N ASP A 345 26.65 35.87 53.38
CA ASP A 345 26.38 36.72 52.19
C ASP A 345 25.20 36.11 51.34
N GLU A 346 25.04 36.46 50.06
CA GLU A 346 24.18 35.86 48.96
C GLU A 346 22.64 36.12 48.83
N SER A 347 22.26 36.78 47.72
CA SER A 347 21.10 36.64 46.77
C SER A 347 19.63 36.42 47.23
N ASP A 348 18.61 37.16 46.73
CA ASP A 348 17.98 37.17 45.37
C ASP A 348 17.33 35.81 44.96
N TYR A 349 16.06 35.65 44.52
CA TYR A 349 14.91 36.55 44.20
C TYR A 349 13.58 35.93 44.71
N SER A 350 12.45 36.65 44.64
CA SER A 350 11.08 36.10 44.71
C SER A 350 10.07 36.84 43.80
N ASP A 351 9.07 36.12 43.29
CA ASP A 351 8.02 36.58 42.35
C ASP A 351 6.85 37.36 43.00
N GLU A 352 6.05 38.04 42.17
CA GLU A 352 4.58 38.32 42.25
C GLU A 352 4.24 39.43 41.20
N GLU A 353 2.99 39.70 40.78
CA GLU A 353 1.89 38.89 40.18
C GLU A 353 0.81 39.88 39.63
N GLY A 354 -0.06 39.47 38.69
CA GLY A 354 -1.30 40.18 38.29
C GLY A 354 -1.20 41.55 37.57
N GLU A 355 -2.28 42.15 37.01
CA GLU A 355 -3.59 41.58 36.60
C GLU A 355 -4.38 42.53 35.62
N GLU A 356 -4.90 41.96 34.52
CA GLU A 356 -6.22 42.14 33.86
C GLU A 356 -6.85 43.46 33.26
N GLU A 357 -8.00 43.23 32.59
CA GLU A 357 -9.13 44.07 32.06
C GLU A 357 -9.08 44.87 30.71
N GLU A 358 -9.60 44.20 29.66
CA GLU A 358 -10.77 44.49 28.76
C GLU A 358 -11.11 45.83 28.02
N LEU A 359 -11.44 45.65 26.71
CA LEU A 359 -12.56 46.13 25.87
C LEU A 359 -12.94 47.63 25.61
N SER A 360 -12.93 48.00 24.31
CA SER A 360 -13.98 48.72 23.51
C SER A 360 -13.46 48.85 22.05
N GLU A 361 -14.15 48.52 20.95
CA GLU A 361 -15.46 48.94 20.37
C GLU A 361 -15.36 50.18 19.43
N PHE A 362 -15.75 50.02 18.15
CA PHE A 362 -16.17 51.09 17.21
C PHE A 362 -16.87 50.52 15.95
N ASP A 363 -17.69 51.33 15.27
CA ASP A 363 -18.77 50.91 14.34
C ASP A 363 -18.82 51.72 13.00
N ASP A 364 -19.94 51.64 12.25
CA ASP A 364 -20.48 52.61 11.22
C ASP A 364 -20.14 52.39 9.70
N ASP A 365 -20.97 52.69 8.65
CA ASP A 365 -22.38 52.40 8.21
C ASP A 365 -22.52 52.82 6.68
N THR A 366 -23.53 52.65 5.79
CA THR A 366 -24.86 51.93 5.65
C THR A 366 -24.88 51.10 4.30
N GLU A 367 -25.84 50.99 3.33
CA GLU A 367 -27.19 51.50 2.95
C GLU A 367 -27.90 50.47 1.96
N GLU A 368 -29.17 50.67 1.52
CA GLU A 368 -29.90 49.82 0.52
C GLU A 368 -30.08 50.49 -0.89
N GLU A 369 -31.10 50.41 -1.77
CA GLU A 369 -32.52 49.93 -1.85
C GLU A 369 -32.86 49.34 -3.28
N PRO A 370 -34.05 48.73 -3.56
CA PRO A 370 -34.23 47.74 -4.63
C PRO A 370 -35.30 48.00 -5.75
N GLN A 371 -35.42 47.03 -6.68
CA GLN A 371 -36.55 46.65 -7.59
C GLN A 371 -37.15 47.61 -8.66
N SER A 372 -37.31 47.10 -9.91
CA SER A 372 -38.48 47.37 -10.79
C SER A 372 -38.60 46.37 -11.99
N ASN A 373 -39.80 46.23 -12.58
CA ASN A 373 -40.12 45.43 -13.79
C ASN A 373 -39.97 46.22 -15.11
N GLU A 374 -39.83 45.54 -16.27
CA GLU A 374 -40.86 45.55 -17.36
C GLU A 374 -40.52 44.65 -18.60
N GLN A 375 -41.29 44.76 -19.69
CA GLN A 375 -41.55 43.72 -20.72
C GLN A 375 -40.84 43.94 -22.07
N GLY A 376 -40.69 42.88 -22.90
CA GLY A 376 -40.32 43.03 -24.32
C GLY A 376 -40.23 41.73 -25.15
N THR A 377 -40.99 41.65 -26.25
CA THR A 377 -40.92 40.64 -27.35
C THR A 377 -41.39 41.33 -28.67
N PRO A 378 -41.43 40.74 -29.90
CA PRO A 378 -41.12 39.36 -30.34
C PRO A 378 -40.44 39.19 -31.76
N LYS A 379 -40.33 37.92 -32.21
CA LYS A 379 -40.36 37.42 -33.63
C LYS A 379 -39.24 37.75 -34.65
N THR A 380 -38.56 36.70 -35.12
CA THR A 380 -38.32 36.21 -36.53
C THR A 380 -37.03 35.36 -36.55
N GLY A 381 -36.74 34.44 -37.50
CA GLY A 381 -37.57 33.85 -38.56
C GLY A 381 -36.72 33.07 -39.59
N SER A 382 -37.30 32.05 -40.23
CA SER A 382 -36.87 31.37 -41.48
C SER A 382 -35.86 30.19 -41.47
N ILE A 383 -36.34 29.08 -42.08
CA ILE A 383 -35.72 28.28 -43.17
C ILE A 383 -34.50 27.36 -42.90
N SER A 384 -34.69 26.09 -43.28
CA SER A 384 -33.67 25.04 -43.51
C SER A 384 -33.41 24.89 -45.03
N PRO A 385 -32.25 24.32 -45.41
CA PRO A 385 -32.29 23.34 -46.49
C PRO A 385 -31.67 21.98 -46.14
N ARG A 386 -32.30 20.92 -46.66
CA ARG A 386 -31.73 19.56 -46.76
C ARG A 386 -30.70 19.48 -47.88
N ASN A 387 -29.75 18.54 -47.79
CA ASN A 387 -29.24 17.62 -48.82
C ASN A 387 -27.84 17.11 -48.40
N LYS A 388 -27.37 15.89 -48.71
CA LYS A 388 -27.99 14.69 -49.32
C LYS A 388 -27.16 13.47 -48.87
N GLU A 389 -27.80 12.35 -48.59
CA GLU A 389 -27.09 11.07 -48.37
C GLU A 389 -26.70 10.44 -49.72
N LEU A 390 -25.62 9.63 -49.71
CA LEU A 390 -25.21 8.83 -50.87
C LEU A 390 -24.93 7.39 -50.40
N LEU A 391 -25.71 6.42 -50.87
CA LEU A 391 -25.56 5.02 -50.49
C LEU A 391 -24.51 4.30 -51.34
N VAL A 392 -23.67 3.49 -50.67
CA VAL A 392 -22.91 2.38 -51.25
C VAL A 392 -23.04 1.20 -50.26
N PRO A 393 -23.37 -0.03 -50.70
CA PRO A 393 -23.89 -1.07 -49.80
C PRO A 393 -22.82 -1.76 -48.95
N ARG A 394 -23.23 -2.21 -47.75
CA ARG A 394 -22.46 -3.10 -46.87
C ARG A 394 -22.90 -4.55 -47.04
N PHE A 395 -21.95 -5.46 -47.26
CA PHE A 395 -22.09 -6.86 -46.85
C PHE A 395 -21.59 -7.01 -45.41
N THR A 396 -22.41 -7.57 -44.53
CA THR A 396 -22.01 -7.95 -43.16
C THR A 396 -22.64 -9.28 -42.79
N CYS A 397 -21.83 -10.27 -42.44
CA CYS A 397 -22.29 -11.51 -41.84
C CYS A 397 -22.83 -11.23 -40.43
N SER A 398 -23.98 -11.82 -40.07
CA SER A 398 -24.61 -11.56 -38.77
C SER A 398 -24.22 -12.63 -37.74
N ILE A 399 -23.62 -12.17 -36.64
CA ILE A 399 -23.56 -12.87 -35.36
C ILE A 399 -24.35 -11.97 -34.38
N ASP A 400 -25.16 -12.56 -33.50
CA ASP A 400 -26.13 -11.84 -32.66
C ASP A 400 -25.49 -10.90 -31.62
N ASN A 401 -25.09 -9.72 -32.07
CA ASN A 401 -24.51 -8.62 -31.29
C ASN A 401 -25.56 -7.62 -30.75
N THR A 402 -26.84 -7.82 -31.07
CA THR A 402 -27.90 -6.80 -30.94
C THR A 402 -28.15 -6.35 -29.50
N ALA A 403 -28.27 -7.29 -28.56
CA ALA A 403 -28.56 -6.98 -27.15
C ALA A 403 -27.42 -6.20 -26.46
N THR A 404 -26.16 -6.62 -26.68
CA THR A 404 -24.98 -5.95 -26.12
C THR A 404 -24.81 -4.54 -26.69
N MET A 405 -25.06 -4.37 -28.00
CA MET A 405 -25.00 -3.07 -28.66
C MET A 405 -26.11 -2.12 -28.17
N ASP A 406 -27.33 -2.61 -27.96
CA ASP A 406 -28.43 -1.81 -27.39
C ASP A 406 -28.12 -1.38 -25.95
N PHE A 407 -27.59 -2.28 -25.10
CA PHE A 407 -27.15 -1.90 -23.75
C PHE A 407 -26.09 -0.78 -23.76
N LEU A 408 -25.04 -0.92 -24.59
CA LEU A 408 -23.99 0.11 -24.69
C LEU A 408 -24.54 1.43 -25.24
N GLN A 409 -25.48 1.39 -26.21
CA GLN A 409 -26.14 2.59 -26.74
C GLN A 409 -27.11 3.24 -25.73
N ARG A 410 -27.74 2.46 -24.84
CA ARG A 410 -28.54 2.99 -23.71
C ARG A 410 -27.63 3.65 -22.68
N LEU A 411 -26.50 3.03 -22.34
CA LEU A 411 -25.51 3.59 -21.41
C LEU A 411 -24.89 4.89 -21.97
N ALA A 412 -24.55 4.94 -23.26
CA ALA A 412 -24.04 6.15 -23.91
C ALA A 412 -25.03 7.31 -23.82
N ARG A 413 -26.31 7.07 -24.15
CA ARG A 413 -27.39 8.06 -24.01
C ARG A 413 -27.71 8.44 -22.57
N PHE A 414 -27.45 7.55 -21.60
CA PHE A 414 -27.63 7.83 -20.18
C PHE A 414 -26.51 8.72 -19.62
N LEU A 415 -25.30 8.63 -20.17
CA LEU A 415 -24.13 9.40 -19.75
C LEU A 415 -23.98 10.73 -20.52
N ASP A 416 -24.31 10.78 -21.81
CA ASP A 416 -24.28 12.01 -22.61
C ASP A 416 -25.48 12.92 -22.28
N ARG A 417 -25.43 13.54 -21.10
CA ARG A 417 -26.43 14.50 -20.61
C ARG A 417 -25.91 15.92 -20.72
N PRO A 418 -26.67 16.88 -21.26
CA PRO A 418 -26.25 18.28 -21.26
C PRO A 418 -26.01 18.76 -19.82
N LEU A 419 -24.94 19.54 -19.63
CA LEU A 419 -24.53 20.11 -18.34
C LEU A 419 -24.18 19.08 -17.25
N PHE A 420 -23.85 17.83 -17.59
CA PHE A 420 -23.24 16.91 -16.63
C PHE A 420 -21.81 17.37 -16.28
N PRO A 421 -21.45 17.53 -14.99
CA PRO A 421 -20.22 18.19 -14.57
C PRO A 421 -19.01 17.24 -14.56
N TRP A 422 -18.66 16.72 -15.74
CA TRP A 422 -17.53 15.80 -15.97
C TRP A 422 -16.21 16.31 -15.41
N LYS A 423 -15.88 17.59 -15.64
CA LYS A 423 -14.65 18.24 -15.18
C LYS A 423 -14.56 18.30 -13.66
N LYS A 424 -15.69 18.51 -12.96
CA LYS A 424 -15.75 18.43 -11.49
C LYS A 424 -15.67 16.99 -10.99
N LEU A 425 -16.30 16.04 -11.68
CA LEU A 425 -16.27 14.62 -11.31
C LEU A 425 -14.86 14.04 -11.42
N ILE A 426 -14.20 14.25 -12.55
CA ILE A 426 -12.83 13.77 -12.84
C ILE A 426 -11.81 14.44 -11.91
N MET A 427 -11.93 15.75 -11.67
CA MET A 427 -11.11 16.44 -10.67
C MET A 427 -11.34 15.89 -9.25
N GLY A 428 -12.60 15.58 -8.88
CA GLY A 428 -12.94 14.94 -7.62
C GLY A 428 -12.34 13.53 -7.47
N PHE A 429 -12.35 12.72 -8.54
CA PHE A 429 -11.70 11.42 -8.57
C PHE A 429 -10.17 11.52 -8.44
N SER A 430 -9.54 12.43 -9.18
CA SER A 430 -8.10 12.70 -9.11
C SER A 430 -7.66 13.15 -7.71
N VAL A 431 -8.36 14.11 -7.10
CA VAL A 431 -8.08 14.54 -5.72
C VAL A 431 -8.36 13.41 -4.72
N GLY A 432 -9.43 12.64 -4.90
CA GLY A 432 -9.76 11.49 -4.05
C GLY A 432 -8.69 10.39 -4.08
N GLN A 433 -8.16 10.07 -5.27
CA GLN A 433 -7.03 9.15 -5.42
C GLN A 433 -5.76 9.70 -4.74
N TYR A 434 -5.39 10.95 -5.01
CA TYR A 434 -4.22 11.56 -4.38
C TYR A 434 -4.29 11.54 -2.84
N LEU A 435 -5.46 11.86 -2.27
CA LEU A 435 -5.68 11.80 -0.82
C LEU A 435 -5.64 10.36 -0.28
N PHE A 436 -6.16 9.38 -1.03
CA PHE A 436 -6.11 7.97 -0.66
C PHE A 436 -4.66 7.42 -0.66
N GLU A 437 -3.91 7.67 -1.73
CA GLU A 437 -2.51 7.23 -1.85
C GLU A 437 -1.63 7.96 -0.82
N THR A 438 -1.83 9.27 -0.61
CA THR A 438 -1.16 10.01 0.48
C THR A 438 -1.49 9.44 1.86
N PHE A 439 -2.74 9.04 2.11
CA PHE A 439 -3.13 8.36 3.37
C PHE A 439 -2.40 7.03 3.54
N LEU A 440 -2.26 6.21 2.48
CA LEU A 440 -1.49 4.98 2.52
C LEU A 440 0.00 5.26 2.80
N THR A 441 0.63 6.20 2.09
CA THR A 441 2.03 6.57 2.31
C THR A 441 2.26 7.16 3.72
N LEU A 442 1.28 7.89 4.29
CA LEU A 442 1.35 8.37 5.68
C LEU A 442 1.21 7.24 6.71
N ARG A 443 0.38 6.21 6.45
CA ARG A 443 0.36 4.99 7.28
C ARG A 443 1.70 4.28 7.23
N GLN A 444 2.25 4.12 6.02
CA GLN A 444 3.56 3.52 5.84
C GLN A 444 4.68 4.32 6.52
N TYR A 445 4.65 5.65 6.43
CA TYR A 445 5.62 6.51 7.10
C TYR A 445 5.65 6.30 8.62
N ARG A 446 4.50 6.04 9.26
CA ARG A 446 4.43 5.70 10.69
C ARG A 446 5.10 4.36 11.02
N VAL A 447 4.88 3.32 10.20
CA VAL A 447 5.60 2.04 10.33
C VAL A 447 7.11 2.26 10.13
N LEU A 448 7.48 3.14 9.21
CA LEU A 448 8.87 3.54 8.96
C LEU A 448 9.49 4.43 10.06
N GLN A 449 8.76 4.74 11.15
CA GLN A 449 9.31 5.37 12.36
C GLN A 449 9.69 4.35 13.45
N ASN A 450 9.39 3.06 13.26
CA ASN A 450 9.79 1.99 14.18
C ASN A 450 11.34 1.86 14.25
N THR A 451 11.88 1.80 15.45
CA THR A 451 13.34 1.80 15.72
C THR A 451 13.96 0.41 15.87
N LYS A 452 13.18 -0.67 15.72
CA LYS A 452 13.65 -2.06 15.89
C LYS A 452 13.21 -2.94 14.72
N PRO A 453 14.07 -3.85 14.23
CA PRO A 453 13.71 -4.79 13.18
C PRO A 453 12.60 -5.76 13.64
N PRO A 454 11.73 -6.23 12.73
CA PRO A 454 10.76 -7.29 13.02
C PRO A 454 11.45 -8.54 13.58
N VAL A 455 10.79 -9.22 14.52
CA VAL A 455 11.34 -10.40 15.24
C VAL A 455 11.77 -11.54 14.29
N VAL A 456 11.19 -11.60 13.08
CA VAL A 456 11.56 -12.58 12.03
C VAL A 456 12.91 -12.25 11.37
N LEU A 457 13.29 -10.97 11.34
CA LEU A 457 14.50 -10.47 10.67
C LEU A 457 15.60 -10.03 11.66
N SER A 458 15.30 -9.93 12.96
CA SER A 458 16.21 -9.37 13.98
C SER A 458 17.48 -10.20 14.25
N LYS A 459 17.61 -11.40 13.66
CA LYS A 459 18.84 -12.21 13.65
C LYS A 459 19.70 -12.02 12.39
N GLU A 460 19.09 -11.51 11.33
CA GLU A 460 19.60 -11.58 9.95
C GLU A 460 19.89 -10.19 9.36
N VAL A 461 19.39 -9.13 10.00
CA VAL A 461 19.57 -7.73 9.60
C VAL A 461 20.15 -6.96 10.78
N SER A 462 21.33 -6.37 10.61
CA SER A 462 21.95 -5.54 11.64
C SER A 462 21.14 -4.26 11.89
N GLN A 463 21.22 -3.72 13.10
CA GLN A 463 20.51 -2.49 13.47
C GLN A 463 20.88 -1.32 12.54
N GLU A 464 22.16 -1.21 12.15
CA GLU A 464 22.62 -0.16 11.22
C GLU A 464 22.02 -0.29 9.81
N VAL A 465 21.93 -1.51 9.26
CA VAL A 465 21.28 -1.77 7.97
C VAL A 465 19.78 -1.48 8.05
N PHE A 466 19.14 -1.85 9.17
CA PHE A 466 17.74 -1.52 9.42
C PHE A 466 17.54 0.00 9.48
N ASP A 467 18.35 0.75 10.23
CA ASP A 467 18.22 2.20 10.35
C ASP A 467 18.52 2.94 9.03
N LYS A 468 19.47 2.44 8.22
CA LYS A 468 19.70 2.90 6.84
C LYS A 468 18.49 2.65 5.94
N SER A 469 17.90 1.45 5.99
CA SER A 469 16.67 1.10 5.24
C SER A 469 15.49 1.97 5.66
N GLN A 470 15.31 2.20 6.96
CA GLN A 470 14.26 3.06 7.49
C GLN A 470 14.46 4.53 7.09
N ALA A 471 15.71 5.02 7.09
CA ALA A 471 16.02 6.35 6.59
C ALA A 471 15.73 6.50 5.09
N TYR A 472 16.03 5.47 4.28
CA TYR A 472 15.75 5.42 2.84
C TYR A 472 14.24 5.39 2.56
N GLY A 473 13.49 4.50 3.23
CA GLY A 473 12.04 4.42 3.13
C GLY A 473 11.36 5.74 3.52
N ARG A 474 11.75 6.37 4.63
CA ARG A 474 11.24 7.70 5.03
C ARG A 474 11.58 8.80 4.01
N ALA A 475 12.75 8.73 3.36
CA ALA A 475 13.13 9.69 2.33
C ALA A 475 12.31 9.50 1.04
N LYS A 476 12.07 8.24 0.63
CA LYS A 476 11.17 7.89 -0.49
C LYS A 476 9.74 8.33 -0.24
N ALA A 477 9.15 7.99 0.91
CA ALA A 477 7.79 8.41 1.27
C ALA A 477 7.61 9.94 1.31
N LYS A 478 8.62 10.70 1.79
CA LYS A 478 8.60 12.18 1.72
C LYS A 478 8.64 12.70 0.29
N PHE A 479 9.51 12.14 -0.56
CA PHE A 479 9.58 12.51 -1.97
C PHE A 479 8.28 12.17 -2.71
N GLU A 480 7.69 11.02 -2.44
CA GLU A 480 6.41 10.56 -3.02
C GLU A 480 5.26 11.53 -2.70
N ILE A 481 5.09 11.93 -1.43
CA ILE A 481 4.04 12.89 -1.03
C ILE A 481 4.24 14.26 -1.71
N VAL A 482 5.49 14.77 -1.76
CA VAL A 482 5.81 16.09 -2.36
C VAL A 482 5.66 16.06 -3.89
N ASN A 483 6.13 15.00 -4.55
CA ASN A 483 6.00 14.83 -5.99
C ASN A 483 4.54 14.55 -6.40
N GLY A 484 3.79 13.83 -5.57
CA GLY A 484 2.35 13.65 -5.71
C GLY A 484 1.61 14.98 -5.63
N LEU A 485 1.90 15.81 -4.62
CA LEU A 485 1.32 17.16 -4.49
C LEU A 485 1.66 18.05 -5.70
N TYR A 486 2.92 18.05 -6.14
CA TYR A 486 3.37 18.76 -7.34
C TYR A 486 2.60 18.32 -8.59
N SER A 487 2.46 17.01 -8.79
CA SER A 487 1.70 16.42 -9.90
C SER A 487 0.20 16.73 -9.82
N GLN A 488 -0.37 16.76 -8.61
CA GLN A 488 -1.77 17.08 -8.39
C GLN A 488 -2.08 18.56 -8.63
N LEU A 489 -1.18 19.46 -8.21
CA LEU A 489 -1.26 20.90 -8.51
C LEU A 489 -1.14 21.15 -10.03
N GLN A 490 -0.25 20.43 -10.72
CA GLN A 490 -0.19 20.45 -12.19
C GLN A 490 -1.50 19.99 -12.81
N ASN A 491 -2.05 18.85 -12.37
CA ASN A 491 -3.30 18.29 -12.91
C ASN A 491 -4.48 19.27 -12.73
N ILE A 492 -4.65 19.82 -11.53
CA ILE A 492 -5.66 20.84 -11.22
C ILE A 492 -5.48 22.08 -12.12
N ALA A 493 -4.25 22.57 -12.32
CA ALA A 493 -3.98 23.69 -13.22
C ALA A 493 -4.28 23.37 -14.69
N PHE A 494 -3.93 22.16 -15.17
CA PHE A 494 -4.21 21.70 -16.53
C PHE A 494 -5.71 21.65 -16.83
N MET A 495 -6.52 21.15 -15.89
CA MET A 495 -7.99 21.20 -15.99
C MET A 495 -8.52 22.63 -15.84
N HIS A 496 -8.16 23.33 -14.77
CA HIS A 496 -8.77 24.62 -14.41
C HIS A 496 -8.54 25.69 -15.50
N PHE A 497 -7.32 25.79 -16.04
CA PHE A 497 -6.99 26.74 -17.10
C PHE A 497 -7.28 26.24 -18.51
N ASP A 498 -7.95 25.09 -18.68
CA ASP A 498 -8.25 24.47 -19.98
C ASP A 498 -7.03 24.41 -20.91
N ILE A 499 -5.92 23.88 -20.38
CA ILE A 499 -4.65 23.76 -21.12
C ILE A 499 -4.80 22.77 -22.28
N LEU A 500 -5.68 21.78 -22.16
CA LEU A 500 -5.89 20.73 -23.16
C LEU A 500 -6.45 21.29 -24.50
N PRO A 501 -7.54 22.09 -24.57
CA PRO A 501 -7.93 22.83 -25.78
C PRO A 501 -6.84 23.75 -26.32
N LYS A 502 -6.16 24.51 -25.45
CA LYS A 502 -5.12 25.49 -25.84
C LYS A 502 -3.92 24.82 -26.51
N LEU A 503 -3.52 23.64 -26.01
CA LEU A 503 -2.46 22.83 -26.62
C LEU A 503 -2.93 22.11 -27.88
N TRP A 504 -4.21 21.76 -27.98
CA TRP A 504 -4.79 21.25 -29.22
C TRP A 504 -4.76 22.32 -30.32
N SER A 505 -5.23 23.54 -30.08
CA SER A 505 -5.16 24.62 -31.08
C SER A 505 -3.71 24.96 -31.46
N TRP A 506 -2.83 25.16 -30.48
CA TRP A 506 -1.42 25.49 -30.72
C TRP A 506 -0.67 24.44 -31.55
N SER A 507 -0.93 23.15 -31.31
CA SER A 507 -0.32 22.07 -32.09
C SER A 507 -0.91 21.95 -33.51
N GLY A 508 -2.13 22.45 -33.73
CA GLY A 508 -2.73 22.64 -35.05
C GLY A 508 -2.10 23.80 -35.81
N ASP A 509 -1.89 24.94 -35.17
CA ASP A 509 -1.18 26.09 -35.76
C ASP A 509 0.27 25.73 -36.13
N LEU A 510 0.95 24.96 -35.28
CA LEU A 510 2.28 24.42 -35.56
C LEU A 510 2.29 23.50 -36.78
N LEU A 511 1.30 22.59 -36.88
CA LEU A 511 1.13 21.72 -38.06
C LEU A 511 0.90 22.55 -39.32
N LEU A 512 -0.03 23.51 -39.31
CA LEU A 512 -0.34 24.36 -40.47
C LEU A 512 0.84 25.23 -40.91
N LYS A 513 1.72 25.63 -39.99
CA LYS A 513 2.91 26.45 -40.28
C LYS A 513 4.07 25.67 -40.90
N PHE A 514 4.22 24.38 -40.58
CA PHE A 514 5.42 23.60 -40.96
C PHE A 514 5.14 22.35 -41.82
N ALA A 515 3.91 21.84 -41.88
CA ALA A 515 3.59 20.63 -42.63
C ALA A 515 2.94 20.94 -44.00
N PRO A 516 3.36 20.28 -45.09
CA PRO A 516 2.69 20.38 -46.39
C PRO A 516 1.20 19.99 -46.32
N ALA A 517 0.36 20.64 -47.14
CA ALA A 517 -1.11 20.52 -47.14
C ALA A 517 -1.69 19.08 -47.17
N ARG A 518 -0.92 18.09 -47.64
CA ARG A 518 -1.30 16.66 -47.57
C ARG A 518 -1.35 16.08 -46.14
N PHE A 519 -0.86 16.80 -45.14
CA PHE A 519 -0.76 16.39 -43.74
C PHE A 519 -1.62 17.23 -42.78
N THR A 520 -2.66 17.91 -43.26
CA THR A 520 -3.53 18.77 -42.40
C THR A 520 -4.78 18.06 -41.87
N GLY A 521 -4.74 16.73 -41.73
CA GLY A 521 -5.86 15.91 -41.22
C GLY A 521 -5.74 15.57 -39.73
N GLU A 522 -6.86 15.16 -39.10
CA GLU A 522 -6.97 14.81 -37.68
C GLU A 522 -5.85 13.88 -37.18
N ILE A 523 -5.42 12.92 -38.00
CA ILE A 523 -4.33 11.98 -37.65
C ILE A 523 -2.99 12.71 -37.47
N SER A 524 -2.64 13.59 -38.41
CA SER A 524 -1.40 14.35 -38.36
C SER A 524 -1.41 15.40 -37.24
N HIS A 525 -2.56 16.04 -37.01
CA HIS A 525 -2.77 16.94 -35.88
C HIS A 525 -2.64 16.18 -34.55
N THR A 526 -3.29 15.03 -34.41
CA THR A 526 -3.15 14.14 -33.24
C THR A 526 -1.70 13.75 -32.98
N ILE A 527 -0.93 13.41 -34.03
CA ILE A 527 0.48 13.06 -33.87
C ILE A 527 1.27 14.27 -33.34
N VAL A 528 1.16 15.45 -33.96
CA VAL A 528 1.87 16.66 -33.48
C VAL A 528 1.43 17.06 -32.07
N PHE A 529 0.13 16.93 -31.75
CA PHE A 529 -0.41 17.15 -30.41
C PHE A 529 0.22 16.19 -29.38
N VAL A 530 0.16 14.88 -29.59
CA VAL A 530 0.68 13.88 -28.63
C VAL A 530 2.20 14.01 -28.48
N LEU A 531 2.94 14.25 -29.56
CA LEU A 531 4.39 14.45 -29.49
C LEU A 531 4.76 15.74 -28.73
N THR A 532 3.98 16.82 -28.90
CA THR A 532 4.15 18.05 -28.12
C THR A 532 3.81 17.83 -26.64
N PHE A 533 2.66 17.21 -26.36
CA PHE A 533 2.19 16.95 -25.00
C PHE A 533 3.16 16.03 -24.24
N ALA A 534 3.74 15.04 -24.89
CA ALA A 534 4.81 14.20 -24.34
C ALA A 534 6.06 15.03 -23.99
N ALA A 535 6.52 15.89 -24.91
CA ALA A 535 7.70 16.75 -24.66
C ALA A 535 7.48 17.73 -23.50
N ILE A 536 6.32 18.39 -23.43
CA ILE A 536 5.95 19.28 -22.31
C ILE A 536 5.85 18.47 -21.01
N SER A 537 5.19 17.31 -21.02
CA SER A 537 5.09 16.43 -19.84
C SER A 537 6.46 15.97 -19.35
N GLN A 538 7.40 15.71 -20.26
CA GLN A 538 8.75 15.31 -19.90
C GLN A 538 9.55 16.46 -19.27
N ILE A 539 9.40 17.69 -19.77
CA ILE A 539 9.99 18.90 -19.16
C ILE A 539 9.42 19.12 -17.74
N LEU A 540 8.10 18.98 -17.56
CA LEU A 540 7.43 19.13 -16.26
C LEU A 540 7.83 18.04 -15.24
N ARG A 541 8.19 16.83 -15.69
CA ARG A 541 8.68 15.74 -14.82
C ARG A 541 10.18 15.81 -14.54
N LEU A 542 10.94 16.56 -15.33
CA LEU A 542 12.40 16.59 -15.26
C LEU A 542 12.96 17.02 -13.90
N PRO A 543 12.42 18.05 -13.20
CA PRO A 543 12.93 18.43 -11.86
C PRO A 543 12.80 17.31 -10.83
N ALA A 544 11.65 16.62 -10.82
CA ALA A 544 11.40 15.49 -9.91
C ALA A 544 12.33 14.31 -10.24
N SER A 545 12.52 13.99 -11.52
CA SER A 545 13.44 12.93 -11.95
C SER A 545 14.90 13.24 -11.61
N ILE A 546 15.35 14.49 -11.78
CA ILE A 546 16.70 14.92 -11.38
C ILE A 546 16.88 14.81 -9.86
N TYR A 547 15.91 15.27 -9.06
CA TYR A 547 15.96 15.13 -7.61
C TYR A 547 15.98 13.66 -7.19
N GLN A 548 15.16 12.80 -7.81
CA GLN A 548 15.15 11.37 -7.51
C GLN A 548 16.52 10.74 -7.79
N THR A 549 17.09 10.92 -8.99
CA THR A 549 18.37 10.28 -9.36
C THR A 549 19.56 10.87 -8.61
N PHE A 550 19.72 12.20 -8.61
CA PHE A 550 20.95 12.87 -8.17
C PHE A 550 20.93 13.43 -6.75
N VAL A 551 19.80 13.35 -6.04
CA VAL A 551 19.70 13.76 -4.62
C VAL A 551 19.21 12.61 -3.75
N LEU A 552 18.13 11.94 -4.14
CA LEU A 552 17.56 10.85 -3.33
C LEU A 552 18.36 9.55 -3.46
N GLU A 553 18.52 9.00 -4.67
CA GLU A 553 19.24 7.73 -4.86
C GLU A 553 20.77 7.89 -4.69
N GLU A 554 21.33 9.07 -4.99
CA GLU A 554 22.73 9.40 -4.72
C GLU A 554 23.05 9.40 -3.20
N LYS A 555 22.17 9.98 -2.37
CA LYS A 555 22.37 10.06 -0.91
C LYS A 555 22.49 8.70 -0.22
N PHE A 556 21.91 7.64 -0.81
CA PHE A 556 22.00 6.27 -0.29
C PHE A 556 22.95 5.39 -1.12
N GLY A 557 23.76 5.99 -2.01
CA GLY A 557 24.76 5.30 -2.81
C GLY A 557 24.21 4.43 -3.95
N PHE A 558 22.90 4.48 -4.23
CA PHE A 558 22.27 3.68 -5.26
C PHE A 558 22.52 4.20 -6.67
N ASN A 559 22.57 5.52 -6.86
CA ASN A 559 22.84 6.09 -8.18
C ASN A 559 24.24 5.70 -8.67
N LYS A 560 24.34 5.38 -9.97
CA LYS A 560 25.59 5.18 -10.70
C LYS A 560 25.59 5.91 -12.06
N GLN A 561 24.50 6.59 -12.39
CA GLN A 561 24.37 7.36 -13.64
C GLN A 561 25.12 8.68 -13.52
N THR A 562 25.94 8.97 -14.52
CA THR A 562 26.47 10.33 -14.71
C THR A 562 25.41 11.23 -15.36
N PRO A 563 25.45 12.57 -15.15
CA PRO A 563 24.54 13.49 -15.83
C PRO A 563 24.57 13.36 -17.37
N LYS A 564 25.75 13.04 -17.94
CA LYS A 564 25.90 12.75 -19.37
C LYS A 564 25.11 11.52 -19.81
N LEU A 565 25.15 10.43 -19.03
CA LEU A 565 24.40 9.21 -19.31
C LEU A 565 22.89 9.48 -19.22
N PHE A 566 22.44 10.10 -18.12
CA PHE A 566 21.05 10.47 -17.89
C PHE A 566 20.46 11.31 -19.04
N VAL A 567 21.15 12.37 -19.47
CA VAL A 567 20.70 13.19 -20.62
C VAL A 567 20.76 12.42 -21.93
N THR A 568 21.76 11.55 -22.14
CA THR A 568 21.84 10.69 -23.33
C THR A 568 20.66 9.74 -23.44
N ASP A 569 20.27 9.10 -22.33
CA ASP A 569 19.17 8.14 -22.33
C ASP A 569 17.79 8.83 -22.36
N LEU A 570 17.67 10.03 -21.78
CA LEU A 570 16.52 10.92 -21.97
C LEU A 570 16.30 11.23 -23.47
N VAL A 571 17.36 11.65 -24.18
CA VAL A 571 17.30 11.95 -25.61
C VAL A 571 17.02 10.69 -26.44
N LYS A 572 17.67 9.55 -26.16
CA LYS A 572 17.37 8.27 -26.83
C LYS A 572 15.92 7.84 -26.66
N THR A 573 15.39 7.95 -25.44
CA THR A 573 13.99 7.60 -25.13
C THR A 573 13.04 8.50 -25.92
N GLN A 574 13.28 9.81 -25.92
CA GLN A 574 12.46 10.77 -26.66
C GLN A 574 12.50 10.55 -28.18
N LEU A 575 13.68 10.24 -28.75
CA LEU A 575 13.83 9.87 -30.17
C LEU A 575 13.10 8.57 -30.50
N LEU A 576 13.15 7.56 -29.62
CA LEU A 576 12.44 6.31 -29.79
C LEU A 576 10.91 6.52 -29.74
N THR A 577 10.42 7.36 -28.82
CA THR A 577 9.01 7.78 -28.78
C THR A 577 8.60 8.51 -30.07
N PHE A 578 9.43 9.44 -30.57
CA PHE A 578 9.19 10.13 -31.84
C PHE A 578 9.22 9.20 -33.06
N ALA A 579 9.96 8.08 -33.02
CA ALA A 579 9.97 7.09 -34.09
C ALA A 579 8.77 6.12 -34.03
N LEU A 580 8.40 5.63 -32.84
CA LEU A 580 7.41 4.56 -32.67
C LEU A 580 5.97 5.05 -32.46
N ALA A 581 5.76 6.20 -31.82
CA ALA A 581 4.41 6.70 -31.54
C ALA A 581 3.63 7.13 -32.81
N PRO A 582 4.21 7.84 -33.81
CA PRO A 582 3.47 8.24 -35.01
C PRO A 582 2.85 7.09 -35.83
N PRO A 583 3.55 5.99 -36.18
CA PRO A 583 2.92 4.89 -36.91
C PRO A 583 1.86 4.15 -36.07
N PHE A 584 2.05 4.05 -34.75
CA PHE A 584 1.06 3.48 -33.84
C PHE A 584 -0.23 4.33 -33.81
N LEU A 585 -0.11 5.64 -33.55
CA LEU A 585 -1.23 6.58 -33.52
C LEU A 585 -1.96 6.64 -34.87
N ALA A 586 -1.22 6.64 -35.98
CA ALA A 586 -1.80 6.57 -37.32
C ALA A 586 -2.63 5.29 -37.52
N GLY A 587 -2.13 4.13 -37.11
CA GLY A 587 -2.87 2.86 -37.17
C GLY A 587 -4.12 2.88 -36.28
N PHE A 588 -3.95 3.26 -35.01
CA PHE A 588 -5.01 3.35 -33.99
C PHE A 588 -6.19 4.19 -34.48
N LEU A 589 -5.93 5.44 -34.89
CA LEU A 589 -6.96 6.37 -35.36
C LEU A 589 -7.58 5.90 -36.69
N LYS A 590 -6.77 5.39 -37.62
CA LYS A 590 -7.26 4.98 -38.94
C LYS A 590 -8.18 3.76 -38.87
N ILE A 591 -7.95 2.86 -37.91
CA ILE A 591 -8.87 1.75 -37.61
C ILE A 591 -10.22 2.31 -37.14
N ILE A 592 -10.22 3.19 -36.14
CA ILE A 592 -11.44 3.78 -35.57
C ILE A 592 -12.26 4.51 -36.64
N GLN A 593 -11.61 5.44 -37.37
CA GLN A 593 -12.23 6.19 -38.48
C GLN A 593 -12.81 5.29 -39.58
N LYS A 594 -12.18 4.14 -39.88
CA LYS A 594 -12.60 3.24 -40.97
C LYS A 594 -13.70 2.25 -40.57
N THR A 595 -13.76 1.85 -39.30
CA THR A 595 -14.61 0.74 -38.83
C THR A 595 -15.87 1.19 -38.09
N GLY A 596 -15.92 2.42 -37.59
CA GLY A 596 -17.09 2.95 -36.87
C GLY A 596 -17.45 2.08 -35.66
N ASN A 597 -18.74 1.81 -35.43
CA ASN A 597 -19.23 1.14 -34.21
C ASN A 597 -18.64 -0.26 -33.90
N GLN A 598 -17.87 -0.88 -34.79
CA GLN A 598 -17.17 -2.15 -34.55
C GLN A 598 -15.67 -1.96 -34.22
N PHE A 599 -15.20 -0.72 -34.02
CA PHE A 599 -13.76 -0.43 -33.90
C PHE A 599 -13.08 -1.20 -32.77
N PHE A 600 -13.74 -1.39 -31.63
CA PHE A 600 -13.15 -1.99 -30.42
C PHE A 600 -12.53 -3.37 -30.71
N TYR A 601 -13.16 -4.19 -31.57
CA TYR A 601 -12.65 -5.50 -31.95
C TYR A 601 -11.41 -5.41 -32.85
N TYR A 602 -11.45 -4.58 -33.89
CA TYR A 602 -10.31 -4.39 -34.81
C TYR A 602 -9.14 -3.68 -34.14
N LEU A 603 -9.43 -2.76 -33.21
CA LEU A 603 -8.45 -2.03 -32.42
C LEU A 603 -7.77 -2.95 -31.41
N TRP A 604 -8.54 -3.81 -30.73
CA TRP A 604 -8.01 -4.87 -29.89
C TRP A 604 -7.10 -5.83 -30.67
N LEU A 605 -7.52 -6.28 -31.86
CA LEU A 605 -6.70 -7.12 -32.74
C LEU A 605 -5.41 -6.43 -33.23
N PHE A 606 -5.43 -5.11 -33.42
CA PHE A 606 -4.23 -4.33 -33.73
C PHE A 606 -3.30 -4.20 -32.52
N VAL A 607 -3.85 -3.93 -31.34
CA VAL A 607 -3.08 -3.75 -30.11
C VAL A 607 -2.46 -5.07 -29.63
N ILE A 608 -3.16 -6.20 -29.70
CA ILE A 608 -2.56 -7.51 -29.37
C ILE A 608 -1.43 -7.89 -30.33
N ALA A 609 -1.60 -7.63 -31.63
CA ALA A 609 -0.55 -7.87 -32.63
C ALA A 609 0.68 -6.98 -32.39
N LEU A 610 0.47 -5.69 -32.09
CA LEU A 610 1.53 -4.76 -31.73
C LEU A 610 2.21 -5.14 -30.41
N GLN A 611 1.46 -5.59 -29.40
CA GLN A 611 1.99 -6.01 -28.11
C GLN A 611 2.88 -7.25 -28.26
N VAL A 612 2.47 -8.25 -29.03
CA VAL A 612 3.30 -9.44 -29.34
C VAL A 612 4.54 -9.05 -30.16
N PHE A 613 4.41 -8.13 -31.11
CA PHE A 613 5.54 -7.56 -31.85
C PHE A 613 6.53 -6.85 -30.90
N MET A 614 6.04 -5.96 -30.03
CA MET A 614 6.88 -5.21 -29.09
C MET A 614 7.53 -6.11 -28.03
N ILE A 615 6.84 -7.12 -27.50
CA ILE A 615 7.43 -8.14 -26.60
C ILE A 615 8.58 -8.89 -27.29
N THR A 616 8.51 -9.07 -28.61
CA THR A 616 9.57 -9.72 -29.40
C THR A 616 10.71 -8.77 -29.73
N ILE A 617 10.41 -7.54 -30.17
CA ILE A 617 11.39 -6.55 -30.68
C ILE A 617 12.09 -5.78 -29.56
N TYR A 618 11.44 -5.53 -28.42
CA TYR A 618 12.02 -4.76 -27.32
C TYR A 618 13.39 -5.28 -26.85
N PRO A 619 13.56 -6.56 -26.47
CA PRO A 619 14.86 -7.06 -26.02
C PRO A 619 15.90 -7.18 -27.15
N ILE A 620 15.47 -7.29 -28.41
CA ILE A 620 16.34 -7.50 -29.58
C ILE A 620 16.90 -6.18 -30.13
N ALA A 621 16.08 -5.12 -30.17
CA ALA A 621 16.41 -3.88 -30.88
C ALA A 621 16.30 -2.59 -30.05
N ILE A 622 15.56 -2.61 -28.94
CA ILE A 622 15.37 -1.43 -28.08
C ILE A 622 16.33 -1.49 -26.89
N LEU A 623 16.31 -2.58 -26.13
CA LEU A 623 17.16 -2.77 -24.94
C LEU A 623 18.67 -2.57 -25.22
N PRO A 624 19.25 -3.07 -26.35
CA PRO A 624 20.67 -2.87 -26.66
C PRO A 624 21.07 -1.40 -26.92
N LEU A 625 20.12 -0.50 -27.15
CA LEU A 625 20.41 0.94 -27.30
C LEU A 625 20.73 1.62 -25.97
N PHE A 626 20.30 1.03 -24.85
CA PHE A 626 20.47 1.57 -23.49
C PHE A 626 21.53 0.80 -22.70
N ASN A 627 21.53 -0.53 -22.83
CA ASN A 627 22.29 -1.46 -22.02
C ASN A 627 23.08 -2.45 -22.89
N LYS A 628 24.32 -2.76 -22.52
CA LYS A 628 25.13 -3.78 -23.18
C LYS A 628 24.70 -5.17 -22.66
N LEU A 629 24.11 -5.96 -23.55
CA LEU A 629 23.99 -7.41 -23.34
C LEU A 629 25.30 -8.07 -23.78
N SER A 630 25.89 -8.90 -22.92
CA SER A 630 27.06 -9.74 -23.22
C SER A 630 26.70 -11.20 -22.93
N PRO A 631 27.23 -12.20 -23.66
CA PRO A 631 27.03 -13.60 -23.31
C PRO A 631 27.62 -13.92 -21.92
N LEU A 632 26.99 -14.82 -21.17
CA LEU A 632 27.52 -15.31 -19.90
C LEU A 632 28.79 -16.15 -20.15
N GLU A 633 29.85 -15.83 -19.42
CA GLU A 633 31.15 -16.48 -19.49
C GLU A 633 31.08 -17.95 -19.08
N ASP A 634 31.98 -18.79 -19.62
CA ASP A 634 32.03 -20.21 -19.33
C ASP A 634 32.57 -20.47 -17.92
N GLY A 635 31.73 -21.05 -17.05
CA GLY A 635 32.04 -21.30 -15.66
C GLY A 635 30.90 -21.97 -14.89
N GLU A 636 31.11 -22.22 -13.60
CA GLU A 636 30.21 -23.02 -12.75
C GLU A 636 28.74 -22.55 -12.79
N LEU A 637 28.52 -21.23 -12.70
CA LEU A 637 27.18 -20.64 -12.75
C LEU A 637 26.46 -21.00 -14.06
N LYS A 638 27.14 -20.88 -15.21
CA LYS A 638 26.59 -21.18 -16.53
C LYS A 638 26.16 -22.64 -16.62
N THR A 639 27.05 -23.57 -16.28
CA THR A 639 26.76 -25.01 -16.29
C THR A 639 25.61 -25.39 -15.36
N LYS A 640 25.51 -24.78 -14.17
CA LYS A 640 24.38 -25.01 -13.25
C LYS A 640 23.06 -24.49 -13.80
N VAL A 641 23.04 -23.31 -14.42
CA VAL A 641 21.82 -22.73 -15.03
C VAL A 641 21.37 -23.53 -16.26
N GLU A 642 22.30 -23.98 -17.11
CA GLU A 642 22.01 -24.85 -18.25
C GLU A 642 21.45 -26.22 -17.80
N SER A 643 22.02 -26.80 -16.74
CA SER A 643 21.52 -28.05 -16.13
C SER A 643 20.10 -27.88 -15.56
N LEU A 644 19.84 -26.78 -14.83
CA LEU A 644 18.52 -26.45 -14.32
C LEU A 644 17.49 -26.28 -15.45
N ALA A 645 17.83 -25.49 -16.48
CA ALA A 645 16.99 -25.29 -17.66
C ALA A 645 16.66 -26.62 -18.38
N ALA A 646 17.67 -27.48 -18.57
CA ALA A 646 17.51 -28.80 -19.19
C ALA A 646 16.57 -29.72 -18.38
N SER A 647 16.73 -29.78 -17.05
CA SER A 647 15.88 -30.60 -16.17
C SER A 647 14.40 -30.18 -16.22
N LEU A 648 14.14 -28.88 -16.33
CA LEU A 648 12.78 -28.33 -16.45
C LEU A 648 12.20 -28.39 -17.87
N LYS A 649 13.01 -28.77 -18.87
CA LYS A 649 12.73 -28.70 -20.31
C LYS A 649 12.41 -27.27 -20.77
N PHE A 650 13.11 -26.28 -20.21
CA PHE A 650 13.02 -24.89 -20.63
C PHE A 650 13.74 -24.71 -21.98
N PRO A 651 13.14 -24.04 -22.99
CA PRO A 651 13.73 -23.85 -24.32
C PRO A 651 14.78 -22.72 -24.31
N LEU A 652 15.86 -22.94 -23.56
CA LEU A 652 17.00 -22.04 -23.49
C LEU A 652 17.69 -21.93 -24.86
N HIS A 653 18.00 -20.70 -25.27
CA HIS A 653 18.77 -20.40 -26.46
C HIS A 653 20.16 -19.86 -26.07
N GLU A 654 20.20 -18.76 -25.32
CA GLU A 654 21.44 -18.14 -24.82
C GLU A 654 21.24 -17.54 -23.41
N LEU A 655 22.34 -17.40 -22.66
CA LEU A 655 22.42 -16.73 -21.36
C LEU A 655 23.18 -15.41 -21.51
N TYR A 656 22.61 -14.31 -21.03
CA TYR A 656 23.21 -12.97 -21.10
C TYR A 656 23.42 -12.35 -19.72
N VAL A 657 24.49 -11.56 -19.61
CA VAL A 657 24.71 -10.58 -18.55
C VAL A 657 24.37 -9.18 -19.08
N ILE A 658 23.70 -8.36 -18.27
CA ILE A 658 23.36 -6.96 -18.58
C ILE A 658 24.14 -5.99 -17.67
N ASP A 659 24.59 -4.86 -18.23
CA ASP A 659 25.34 -3.80 -17.54
C ASP A 659 24.47 -2.93 -16.61
N GLY A 660 23.80 -3.55 -15.64
CA GLY A 660 22.91 -2.88 -14.68
C GLY A 660 23.65 -1.94 -13.72
N SER A 661 24.86 -2.30 -13.31
CA SER A 661 25.76 -1.54 -12.41
C SER A 661 25.96 -0.09 -12.84
N LYS A 662 26.04 0.14 -14.16
CA LYS A 662 26.14 1.45 -14.85
C LYS A 662 24.99 2.41 -14.55
N ARG A 663 23.86 1.89 -14.06
CA ARG A 663 22.63 2.67 -13.78
C ARG A 663 22.28 2.73 -12.31
N SER A 664 22.40 1.61 -11.61
CA SER A 664 22.08 1.53 -10.20
C SER A 664 22.76 0.33 -9.55
N ALA A 665 22.96 0.38 -8.24
CA ALA A 665 23.43 -0.78 -7.48
C ALA A 665 22.38 -1.91 -7.31
N HIS A 666 21.16 -1.77 -7.85
CA HIS A 666 20.10 -2.77 -7.73
C HIS A 666 20.34 -4.01 -8.59
N SER A 667 19.89 -5.17 -8.09
CA SER A 667 20.18 -6.50 -8.66
C SER A 667 18.87 -7.23 -9.03
N ASN A 668 18.86 -7.91 -10.19
CA ASN A 668 17.66 -8.57 -10.73
C ASN A 668 18.03 -9.69 -11.73
N ALA A 669 17.06 -10.53 -12.11
CA ALA A 669 17.15 -11.47 -13.23
C ALA A 669 15.78 -11.62 -13.91
N TYR A 670 15.74 -11.97 -15.20
CA TYR A 670 14.49 -12.24 -15.92
C TYR A 670 14.74 -13.07 -17.18
N PHE A 671 13.66 -13.59 -17.80
CA PHE A 671 13.73 -14.25 -19.10
C PHE A 671 12.87 -13.54 -20.15
N PHE A 672 13.29 -13.59 -21.42
CA PHE A 672 12.54 -13.05 -22.55
C PHE A 672 12.50 -14.02 -23.73
N GLY A 673 11.78 -13.63 -24.79
CA GLY A 673 11.77 -14.36 -26.06
C GLY A 673 10.51 -15.22 -26.27
N LEU A 674 10.40 -15.72 -27.50
CA LEU A 674 9.23 -16.45 -28.00
C LEU A 674 9.02 -17.77 -27.24
N PRO A 675 7.82 -18.38 -27.27
CA PRO A 675 7.54 -19.62 -26.52
C PRO A 675 8.50 -20.78 -26.83
N TRP A 676 9.10 -20.81 -28.02
CA TRP A 676 10.01 -21.86 -28.53
C TRP A 676 11.51 -21.49 -28.50
N LYS A 677 11.87 -20.25 -28.15
CA LYS A 677 13.25 -19.78 -28.00
C LYS A 677 13.32 -18.70 -26.94
N LYS A 678 13.96 -18.99 -25.80
CA LYS A 678 14.05 -18.07 -24.66
C LYS A 678 15.49 -17.78 -24.27
N HIS A 679 15.71 -16.55 -23.86
CA HIS A 679 16.98 -16.07 -23.34
C HIS A 679 16.78 -15.68 -21.87
N ILE A 680 17.79 -15.94 -21.03
CA ILE A 680 17.80 -15.48 -19.63
C ILE A 680 18.79 -14.32 -19.54
N VAL A 681 18.41 -13.27 -18.82
CA VAL A 681 19.23 -12.10 -18.53
C VAL A 681 19.46 -12.01 -17.03
N ILE A 682 20.72 -11.97 -16.63
CA ILE A 682 21.16 -11.83 -15.25
C ILE A 682 21.85 -10.46 -15.13
N TYR A 683 21.57 -9.69 -14.08
CA TYR A 683 22.28 -8.43 -13.84
C TYR A 683 23.70 -8.73 -13.36
N ASP A 684 24.67 -7.96 -13.85
CA ASP A 684 26.04 -7.91 -13.32
C ASP A 684 26.05 -7.78 -11.78
N THR A 685 25.29 -6.82 -11.25
CA THR A 685 25.10 -6.58 -9.80
C THR A 685 24.48 -7.75 -9.03
N LEU A 686 23.87 -8.75 -9.70
CA LEU A 686 23.40 -9.97 -9.05
C LEU A 686 24.52 -11.02 -8.97
N ILE A 687 25.33 -11.14 -10.02
CA ILE A 687 26.48 -12.07 -10.08
C ILE A 687 27.60 -11.61 -9.15
N GLU A 688 27.88 -10.30 -9.09
CA GLU A 688 28.91 -9.71 -8.22
C GLU A 688 28.64 -9.87 -6.70
N LYS A 689 27.38 -10.14 -6.31
CA LYS A 689 26.90 -9.99 -4.92
C LYS A 689 26.12 -11.18 -4.37
N SER A 690 26.15 -12.33 -5.06
CA SER A 690 25.45 -13.55 -4.65
C SER A 690 26.25 -14.77 -5.12
N GLU A 691 26.24 -15.82 -4.31
CA GLU A 691 26.92 -17.07 -4.64
C GLU A 691 26.30 -17.72 -5.89
N PRO A 692 27.05 -18.50 -6.69
CA PRO A 692 26.50 -19.18 -7.87
C PRO A 692 25.26 -20.03 -7.55
N GLN A 693 25.16 -20.56 -6.33
CA GLN A 693 24.01 -21.34 -5.85
C GLN A 693 22.79 -20.46 -5.53
N GLU A 694 23.01 -19.25 -5.00
CA GLU A 694 21.97 -18.25 -4.72
C GLU A 694 21.38 -17.70 -6.02
N VAL A 695 22.22 -17.43 -7.03
CA VAL A 695 21.76 -17.00 -8.37
C VAL A 695 20.96 -18.12 -9.06
N VAL A 696 21.38 -19.38 -8.94
CA VAL A 696 20.63 -20.55 -9.43
C VAL A 696 19.27 -20.69 -8.72
N ALA A 697 19.20 -20.39 -7.41
CA ALA A 697 17.95 -20.41 -6.66
C ALA A 697 16.97 -19.29 -7.07
N VAL A 698 17.47 -18.08 -7.36
CA VAL A 698 16.66 -17.00 -7.97
C VAL A 698 16.14 -17.44 -9.35
N LEU A 699 17.00 -18.07 -10.16
CA LEU A 699 16.58 -18.58 -11.48
C LEU A 699 15.61 -19.76 -11.39
N ALA A 700 15.63 -20.56 -10.31
CA ALA A 700 14.61 -21.57 -10.04
C ALA A 700 13.23 -20.95 -9.75
N HIS A 701 13.18 -19.80 -9.08
CA HIS A 701 11.95 -19.01 -8.90
C HIS A 701 11.43 -18.46 -10.24
N GLU A 702 12.29 -17.80 -11.03
CA GLU A 702 11.95 -17.28 -12.37
C GLU A 702 11.43 -18.37 -13.32
N LEU A 703 12.12 -19.52 -13.38
CA LEU A 703 11.68 -20.66 -14.17
C LEU A 703 10.36 -21.26 -13.65
N GLY A 704 10.02 -21.05 -12.38
CA GLY A 704 8.70 -21.33 -11.82
C GLY A 704 7.58 -20.46 -12.41
N HIS A 705 7.81 -19.16 -12.59
CA HIS A 705 6.85 -18.29 -13.30
C HIS A 705 6.55 -18.77 -14.71
N TRP A 706 7.58 -19.22 -15.44
CA TRP A 706 7.41 -19.84 -16.76
C TRP A 706 6.66 -21.17 -16.67
N LYS A 707 7.08 -22.08 -15.78
CA LYS A 707 6.55 -23.44 -15.69
C LYS A 707 5.08 -23.49 -15.31
N LEU A 708 4.64 -22.55 -14.48
CA LEU A 708 3.26 -22.38 -14.02
C LEU A 708 2.43 -21.47 -14.94
N GLY A 709 3.02 -20.92 -16.01
CA GLY A 709 2.31 -20.12 -17.01
C GLY A 709 1.84 -18.75 -16.51
N HIS A 710 2.50 -18.17 -15.50
CA HIS A 710 2.11 -16.88 -14.93
C HIS A 710 2.14 -15.76 -15.98
N THR A 711 3.20 -15.68 -16.79
CA THR A 711 3.32 -14.69 -17.88
C THR A 711 2.19 -14.82 -18.91
N THR A 712 1.82 -16.05 -19.28
CA THR A 712 0.71 -16.33 -20.21
C THR A 712 -0.64 -15.94 -19.60
N SER A 713 -0.80 -16.16 -18.29
CA SER A 713 -2.02 -15.80 -17.55
C SER A 713 -2.17 -14.28 -17.43
N LEU A 714 -1.09 -13.57 -17.07
CA LEU A 714 -1.04 -12.10 -17.05
C LEU A 714 -1.31 -11.51 -18.44
N PHE A 715 -0.74 -12.11 -19.50
CA PHE A 715 -1.04 -11.71 -20.87
C PHE A 715 -2.54 -11.87 -21.19
N GLY A 716 -3.14 -13.03 -20.89
CA GLY A 716 -4.58 -13.26 -21.09
C GLY A 716 -5.47 -12.27 -20.33
N ILE A 717 -5.13 -11.95 -19.07
CA ILE A 717 -5.83 -10.93 -18.27
C ILE A 717 -5.69 -9.54 -18.92
N SER A 718 -4.48 -9.18 -19.37
CA SER A 718 -4.25 -7.89 -20.05
C SER A 718 -5.05 -7.77 -21.36
N GLN A 719 -5.27 -8.86 -22.08
CA GLN A 719 -6.12 -8.87 -23.28
C GLN A 719 -7.60 -8.69 -22.94
N ALA A 720 -8.10 -9.34 -21.89
CA ALA A 720 -9.47 -9.19 -21.44
C ALA A 720 -9.77 -7.77 -20.93
N HIS A 721 -8.85 -7.19 -20.15
CA HIS A 721 -8.91 -5.80 -19.73
C HIS A 721 -8.86 -4.83 -20.93
N SER A 722 -7.90 -4.99 -21.85
CA SER A 722 -7.79 -4.13 -23.04
C SER A 722 -9.05 -4.18 -23.92
N PHE A 723 -9.63 -5.37 -24.12
CA PHE A 723 -10.90 -5.51 -24.85
C PHE A 723 -12.05 -4.78 -24.14
N TYR A 724 -12.15 -4.91 -22.81
CA TYR A 724 -13.15 -4.23 -22.00
C TYR A 724 -13.00 -2.70 -22.02
N ILE A 725 -11.76 -2.18 -21.95
CA ILE A 725 -11.46 -0.75 -22.07
C ILE A 725 -11.87 -0.21 -23.45
N PHE A 726 -11.54 -0.89 -24.55
CA PHE A 726 -11.99 -0.45 -25.88
C PHE A 726 -13.51 -0.58 -26.08
N LEU A 727 -14.15 -1.58 -25.46
CA LEU A 727 -15.60 -1.73 -25.45
C LEU A 727 -16.29 -0.56 -24.71
N LEU A 728 -15.78 -0.18 -23.53
CA LEU A 728 -16.24 1.01 -22.81
C LEU A 728 -15.94 2.30 -23.56
N PHE A 729 -14.80 2.43 -24.23
CA PHE A 729 -14.47 3.63 -25.00
C PHE A 729 -15.52 3.92 -26.09
N SER A 730 -16.18 2.89 -26.64
CA SER A 730 -17.28 3.05 -27.61
C SER A 730 -18.49 3.81 -27.06
N VAL A 731 -18.65 3.87 -25.73
CA VAL A 731 -19.68 4.62 -24.99
C VAL A 731 -19.33 6.11 -24.89
N PHE A 732 -18.03 6.43 -24.78
CA PHE A 732 -17.53 7.79 -24.50
C PHE A 732 -17.03 8.54 -25.74
N ILE A 733 -16.54 7.85 -26.77
CA ILE A 733 -15.92 8.44 -27.97
C ILE A 733 -16.77 9.53 -28.65
N ASN A 734 -18.10 9.41 -28.59
CA ASN A 734 -19.07 10.35 -29.18
C ASN A 734 -19.86 11.18 -28.14
N ASN A 735 -19.54 11.09 -26.84
CA ASN A 735 -20.29 11.74 -25.75
C ASN A 735 -20.01 13.25 -25.75
N ARG A 736 -20.97 14.04 -26.24
CA ARG A 736 -20.80 15.49 -26.44
C ARG A 736 -20.59 16.24 -25.13
N SER A 737 -21.32 15.86 -24.09
CA SER A 737 -21.23 16.51 -22.77
C SER A 737 -19.82 16.46 -22.20
N LEU A 738 -19.13 15.32 -22.33
CA LEU A 738 -17.74 15.14 -21.85
C LEU A 738 -16.75 16.08 -22.55
N TYR A 739 -16.77 16.15 -23.89
CA TYR A 739 -15.88 17.07 -24.61
C TYR A 739 -16.23 18.54 -24.29
N SER A 740 -17.52 18.88 -24.20
CA SER A 740 -17.96 20.27 -23.99
C SER A 740 -17.55 20.86 -22.64
N ASP A 741 -17.57 20.06 -21.56
CA ASP A 741 -17.19 20.49 -20.21
C ASP A 741 -15.67 20.68 -20.04
N PHE A 742 -14.89 20.18 -21.01
CA PHE A 742 -13.45 20.40 -21.17
C PHE A 742 -13.12 21.36 -22.34
N GLY A 743 -14.08 22.17 -22.79
CA GLY A 743 -13.86 23.25 -23.77
C GLY A 743 -13.85 22.82 -25.25
N PHE A 744 -14.05 21.54 -25.56
CA PHE A 744 -14.12 21.03 -26.93
C PHE A 744 -15.57 21.12 -27.47
N LEU A 745 -15.97 22.33 -27.91
CA LEU A 745 -17.35 22.64 -28.30
C LEU A 745 -17.71 22.29 -29.76
N THR A 746 -16.75 22.33 -30.68
CA THR A 746 -16.98 22.21 -32.14
C THR A 746 -16.24 21.04 -32.80
N GLN A 747 -15.30 20.41 -32.08
CA GLN A 747 -14.50 19.28 -32.56
C GLN A 747 -14.48 18.21 -31.47
N HIS A 748 -14.50 16.94 -31.88
CA HIS A 748 -14.36 15.80 -30.96
C HIS A 748 -13.19 14.90 -31.43
N PRO A 749 -11.92 15.31 -31.21
CA PRO A 749 -10.78 14.54 -31.70
C PRO A 749 -10.66 13.23 -30.92
N ILE A 750 -10.51 12.11 -31.61
CA ILE A 750 -10.61 10.76 -31.01
C ILE A 750 -9.61 10.57 -29.85
N ILE A 751 -8.42 11.16 -29.95
CA ILE A 751 -7.39 11.10 -28.90
C ILE A 751 -7.76 11.87 -27.63
N ILE A 752 -8.46 13.00 -27.77
CA ILE A 752 -8.91 13.82 -26.65
C ILE A 752 -10.01 13.06 -25.89
N GLY A 753 -10.95 12.47 -26.64
CA GLY A 753 -11.95 11.58 -26.06
C GLY A 753 -11.34 10.40 -25.32
N PHE A 754 -10.24 9.82 -25.83
CA PHE A 754 -9.53 8.72 -25.16
C PHE A 754 -8.83 9.15 -23.87
N ILE A 755 -8.21 10.33 -23.84
CA ILE A 755 -7.58 10.89 -22.62
C ILE A 755 -8.66 11.16 -21.56
N LEU A 756 -9.71 11.92 -21.90
CA LEU A 756 -10.79 12.26 -20.96
C LEU A 756 -11.55 11.01 -20.47
N PHE A 757 -11.67 9.98 -21.31
CA PHE A 757 -12.20 8.67 -20.94
C PHE A 757 -11.29 7.93 -19.94
N SER A 758 -9.97 7.97 -20.14
CA SER A 758 -9.01 7.35 -19.21
C SER A 758 -9.09 8.01 -17.83
N ASP A 759 -9.13 9.35 -17.78
CA ASP A 759 -9.24 10.10 -16.53
C ASP A 759 -10.60 9.83 -15.82
N ALA A 760 -11.67 9.60 -16.59
CA ALA A 760 -12.98 9.21 -16.07
C ALA A 760 -13.02 7.78 -15.50
N LEU A 761 -12.08 6.89 -15.88
CA LEU A 761 -12.00 5.52 -15.37
C LEU A 761 -11.06 5.34 -14.17
N ALA A 762 -10.30 6.36 -13.75
CA ALA A 762 -9.32 6.23 -12.66
C ALA A 762 -9.80 5.47 -11.40
N PRO A 763 -11.04 5.68 -10.86
CA PRO A 763 -11.53 4.91 -9.71
C PRO A 763 -11.72 3.40 -9.96
N MET A 764 -11.91 2.99 -11.21
CA MET A 764 -11.94 1.58 -11.61
C MET A 764 -10.52 1.00 -11.64
N ASP A 765 -9.55 1.75 -12.17
CA ASP A 765 -8.17 1.31 -12.27
C ASP A 765 -7.54 1.09 -10.88
N LEU A 766 -7.94 1.87 -9.86
CA LEU A 766 -7.62 1.58 -8.44
C LEU A 766 -7.99 0.14 -8.04
N ILE A 767 -9.20 -0.30 -8.40
CA ILE A 767 -9.73 -1.63 -8.06
C ILE A 767 -9.01 -2.71 -8.88
N ILE A 768 -8.76 -2.44 -10.16
CA ILE A 768 -8.05 -3.37 -11.05
C ILE A 768 -6.60 -3.55 -10.58
N ASN A 769 -5.89 -2.49 -10.22
CA ASN A 769 -4.53 -2.54 -9.68
C ASN A 769 -4.47 -3.37 -8.39
N LEU A 770 -5.39 -3.15 -7.44
CA LEU A 770 -5.49 -3.96 -6.22
C LEU A 770 -5.69 -5.46 -6.53
N LEU A 771 -6.59 -5.80 -7.46
CA LEU A 771 -6.81 -7.18 -7.89
C LEU A 771 -5.58 -7.78 -8.58
N MET A 772 -4.89 -7.01 -9.42
CA MET A 772 -3.66 -7.43 -10.09
C MET A 772 -2.51 -7.67 -9.10
N HIS A 773 -2.36 -6.84 -8.06
CA HIS A 773 -1.37 -7.06 -7.00
C HIS A 773 -1.71 -8.25 -6.10
N ILE A 774 -3.00 -8.59 -5.89
CA ILE A 774 -3.40 -9.85 -5.23
C ILE A 774 -3.03 -11.07 -6.10
N VAL A 775 -3.24 -11.00 -7.43
CA VAL A 775 -2.84 -12.06 -8.36
C VAL A 775 -1.32 -12.21 -8.44
N SER A 776 -0.59 -11.10 -8.51
CA SER A 776 0.89 -11.07 -8.50
C SER A 776 1.46 -11.72 -7.24
N ARG A 777 1.02 -11.28 -6.04
CA ARG A 777 1.48 -11.85 -4.77
C ARG A 777 1.18 -13.34 -4.64
N LYS A 778 0.10 -13.84 -5.25
CA LYS A 778 -0.19 -15.28 -5.33
C LYS A 778 0.82 -16.01 -6.24
N PHE A 779 1.13 -15.46 -7.41
CA PHE A 779 2.11 -16.02 -8.34
C PHE A 779 3.53 -16.10 -7.75
N GLU A 780 3.92 -15.13 -6.93
CA GLU A 780 5.18 -15.16 -6.16
C GLU A 780 5.26 -16.37 -5.21
N PHE A 781 4.26 -16.56 -4.34
CA PHE A 781 4.23 -17.71 -3.44
C PHE A 781 4.20 -19.05 -4.19
N GLN A 782 3.59 -19.10 -5.39
CA GLN A 782 3.58 -20.30 -6.22
C GLN A 782 4.96 -20.59 -6.85
N ALA A 783 5.74 -19.56 -7.17
CA ALA A 783 7.12 -19.71 -7.66
C ALA A 783 8.13 -20.00 -6.52
N ASP A 784 7.96 -19.41 -5.33
CA ASP A 784 8.71 -19.79 -4.12
C ASP A 784 8.47 -21.26 -3.76
N ALA A 785 7.21 -21.72 -3.82
CA ALA A 785 6.87 -23.12 -3.60
C ALA A 785 7.45 -24.05 -4.68
N PHE A 786 7.63 -23.58 -5.90
CA PHE A 786 8.25 -24.33 -6.99
C PHE A 786 9.77 -24.44 -6.82
N ALA A 787 10.47 -23.34 -6.52
CA ALA A 787 11.91 -23.38 -6.21
C ALA A 787 12.22 -24.29 -5.00
N LYS A 788 11.34 -24.26 -3.99
CA LYS A 788 11.37 -25.19 -2.84
C LYS A 788 11.14 -26.66 -3.23
N GLN A 789 10.30 -26.96 -4.21
CA GLN A 789 10.14 -28.32 -4.75
C GLN A 789 11.37 -28.80 -5.53
N LEU A 790 12.17 -27.89 -6.08
CA LEU A 790 13.44 -28.18 -6.76
C LEU A 790 14.64 -28.30 -5.80
N GLY A 791 14.43 -28.12 -4.49
CA GLY A 791 15.46 -28.30 -3.48
C GLY A 791 16.25 -27.04 -3.11
N TYR A 792 15.81 -25.84 -3.50
CA TYR A 792 16.50 -24.57 -3.22
C TYR A 792 15.85 -23.65 -2.13
N PRO A 793 15.24 -24.15 -1.03
CA PRO A 793 14.51 -23.29 -0.10
C PRO A 793 15.42 -22.42 0.78
N GLU A 794 16.68 -22.83 1.03
CA GLU A 794 17.62 -22.10 1.89
C GLU A 794 18.42 -21.06 1.09
N GLU A 795 18.84 -21.44 -0.10
CA GLU A 795 19.55 -20.60 -1.06
C GLU A 795 18.66 -19.46 -1.56
N LEU A 796 17.36 -19.72 -1.80
CA LEU A 796 16.39 -18.68 -2.13
C LEU A 796 16.06 -17.80 -0.91
N ALA A 797 16.04 -18.35 0.30
CA ALA A 797 15.86 -17.55 1.52
C ALA A 797 17.04 -16.59 1.74
N ARG A 798 18.28 -17.06 1.58
CA ARG A 798 19.51 -16.25 1.65
C ARG A 798 19.57 -15.21 0.53
N SER A 799 19.23 -15.57 -0.70
CA SER A 799 19.27 -14.61 -1.82
C SER A 799 18.22 -13.50 -1.66
N LEU A 800 17.00 -13.82 -1.24
CA LEU A 800 15.96 -12.83 -0.94
C LEU A 800 16.36 -11.91 0.23
N LEU A 801 17.00 -12.45 1.27
CA LEU A 801 17.55 -11.67 2.39
C LEU A 801 18.67 -10.71 1.90
N LYS A 802 19.66 -11.23 1.16
CA LYS A 802 20.75 -10.44 0.58
C LYS A 802 20.22 -9.33 -0.33
N LEU A 803 19.26 -9.64 -1.21
CA LEU A 803 18.61 -8.66 -2.09
C LEU A 803 17.85 -7.57 -1.30
N GLN A 804 17.14 -7.94 -0.22
CA GLN A 804 16.45 -6.96 0.63
C GLN A 804 17.44 -6.00 1.31
N ILE A 805 18.54 -6.55 1.86
CA ILE A 805 19.61 -5.77 2.52
C ILE A 805 20.31 -4.85 1.51
N GLN A 806 20.75 -5.40 0.37
CA GLN A 806 21.52 -4.67 -0.64
C GLN A 806 20.70 -3.57 -1.34
N ASN A 807 19.38 -3.74 -1.47
CA ASN A 807 18.47 -2.71 -2.00
C ASN A 807 17.94 -1.75 -0.92
N LEU A 808 18.34 -1.91 0.36
CA LEU A 808 17.78 -1.22 1.53
C LEU A 808 16.23 -1.27 1.59
N SER A 809 15.63 -2.32 1.03
CA SER A 809 14.19 -2.47 0.84
C SER A 809 13.43 -2.48 2.17
N THR A 810 12.24 -1.89 2.16
CA THR A 810 11.30 -1.75 3.29
C THR A 810 11.14 -3.06 4.09
N MET A 811 11.76 -3.10 5.27
CA MET A 811 11.81 -4.29 6.14
C MET A 811 10.46 -4.60 6.83
N ASP A 812 9.60 -3.61 6.99
CA ASP A 812 8.27 -3.72 7.59
C ASP A 812 7.30 -2.71 6.94
N ALA A 813 6.02 -3.05 6.78
CA ALA A 813 5.04 -2.15 6.16
C ALA A 813 3.64 -2.28 6.75
N ASP A 814 2.86 -1.21 6.57
CA ASP A 814 1.44 -1.22 6.85
C ASP A 814 0.71 -2.16 5.87
N TRP A 815 -0.13 -3.05 6.41
CA TRP A 815 -0.86 -4.07 5.64
C TRP A 815 -1.72 -3.51 4.50
N MET A 816 -2.20 -2.27 4.64
CA MET A 816 -3.06 -1.61 3.64
C MET A 816 -2.21 -1.02 2.52
N TYR A 817 -1.12 -0.32 2.87
CA TYR A 817 -0.11 0.15 1.92
C TYR A 817 0.49 -1.02 1.12
N ALA A 818 0.96 -2.06 1.82
CA ALA A 818 1.51 -3.26 1.20
C ALA A 818 0.50 -3.95 0.27
N SER A 819 -0.79 -3.97 0.64
CA SER A 819 -1.80 -4.62 -0.18
C SER A 819 -2.17 -3.87 -1.45
N TYR A 820 -2.04 -2.55 -1.47
CA TYR A 820 -2.31 -1.73 -2.65
C TYR A 820 -1.06 -1.48 -3.50
N HIS A 821 0.13 -1.29 -2.92
CA HIS A 821 1.35 -0.93 -3.66
C HIS A 821 2.28 -2.11 -4.01
N PHE A 822 2.30 -3.22 -3.26
CA PHE A 822 3.29 -4.28 -3.49
C PHE A 822 2.78 -5.41 -4.39
N SER A 823 3.45 -5.58 -5.54
CA SER A 823 3.31 -6.74 -6.42
C SER A 823 3.91 -8.03 -5.84
N HIS A 824 4.86 -7.92 -4.90
CA HIS A 824 5.53 -9.02 -4.23
C HIS A 824 5.09 -9.13 -2.75
N PRO A 825 4.96 -10.33 -2.16
CA PRO A 825 4.72 -10.49 -0.72
C PRO A 825 5.91 -10.01 0.11
N HIS A 826 5.69 -9.81 1.41
CA HIS A 826 6.79 -9.43 2.31
C HIS A 826 7.87 -10.49 2.40
N LEU A 827 9.13 -10.06 2.56
CA LEU A 827 10.25 -10.97 2.85
C LEU A 827 9.93 -11.91 4.04
N SER A 828 9.35 -11.38 5.11
CA SER A 828 8.94 -12.17 6.29
C SER A 828 7.86 -13.22 5.98
N GLU A 829 6.98 -12.98 5.00
CA GLU A 829 5.98 -13.94 4.53
C GLU A 829 6.61 -14.99 3.61
N ARG A 830 7.50 -14.58 2.69
CA ARG A 830 8.23 -15.46 1.76
C ARG A 830 9.16 -16.41 2.52
N LEU A 831 9.99 -15.90 3.42
CA LEU A 831 10.85 -16.69 4.32
C LEU A 831 10.04 -17.73 5.12
N LYS A 832 8.86 -17.33 5.63
CA LYS A 832 7.94 -18.23 6.34
C LYS A 832 7.35 -19.32 5.43
N ALA A 833 7.04 -19.02 4.17
CA ALA A 833 6.57 -20.01 3.19
C ALA A 833 7.69 -20.99 2.74
N LEU A 834 8.90 -20.47 2.54
CA LEU A 834 10.11 -21.26 2.31
C LEU A 834 10.44 -22.15 3.54
N GLY A 835 10.06 -21.71 4.74
CA GLY A 835 10.23 -22.47 5.99
C GLY A 835 11.54 -22.14 6.71
N TRP A 836 12.12 -20.98 6.42
CA TRP A 836 13.35 -20.46 7.03
C TRP A 836 13.20 -20.35 8.55
N LYS A 837 14.23 -20.77 9.29
CA LYS A 837 14.27 -20.76 10.77
C LYS A 837 15.29 -19.77 11.35
N GLY A 838 15.96 -19.03 10.48
CA GLY A 838 17.14 -18.23 10.83
C GLY A 838 18.43 -19.04 10.70
N SER A 839 19.44 -18.49 10.05
CA SER A 839 20.82 -18.98 10.17
C SER A 839 21.52 -18.42 11.42
N GLU A 840 22.56 -19.09 11.87
CA GLU A 840 23.53 -18.51 12.79
C GLU A 840 24.53 -17.67 11.97
N GLY A 841 24.31 -16.35 11.94
CA GLY A 841 25.30 -15.36 11.48
C GLY A 841 25.44 -15.14 9.97
N VAL A 842 24.57 -14.33 9.36
CA VAL A 842 24.85 -13.69 8.06
C VAL A 842 25.56 -12.35 8.28
N THR A 843 26.78 -12.40 8.84
CA THR A 843 27.60 -11.21 9.13
C THR A 843 29.08 -11.37 8.72
N GLU A 844 29.32 -12.08 7.63
CA GLU A 844 30.57 -11.98 6.85
C GLU A 844 30.19 -11.65 5.40
N GLY A 845 30.84 -10.66 4.77
CA GLY A 845 30.54 -10.26 3.38
C GLY A 845 30.31 -8.76 3.10
N VAL A 846 30.69 -7.84 3.99
CA VAL A 846 30.85 -6.41 3.65
C VAL A 846 32.27 -5.97 4.06
N PRO A 847 33.15 -5.60 3.11
CA PRO A 847 34.48 -5.12 3.43
C PRO A 847 34.47 -3.64 3.83
N ASP A 848 34.67 -3.35 5.10
CA ASP A 848 34.72 -1.98 5.66
C ASP A 848 35.96 -1.19 5.20
N LYS A 849 35.90 -0.61 4.00
CA LYS A 849 36.86 0.39 3.51
C LYS A 849 36.61 1.77 4.15
N ALA A 850 36.73 1.83 5.48
CA ALA A 850 36.63 3.06 6.27
C ALA A 850 37.55 3.13 7.51
N ALA A 851 38.15 2.01 7.96
CA ALA A 851 38.80 1.94 9.28
C ALA A 851 40.35 1.97 9.28
N GLU A 852 41.04 1.71 8.16
CA GLU A 852 42.51 1.76 8.09
C GLU A 852 43.05 3.16 7.73
N ALA A 853 42.85 4.13 8.63
CA ALA A 853 43.31 5.52 8.42
C ALA A 853 43.71 6.26 9.72
N SER A 854 44.18 5.56 10.76
CA SER A 854 44.66 6.22 12.00
C SER A 854 45.85 5.57 12.74
N GLU A 855 46.29 4.35 12.38
CA GLU A 855 47.46 3.72 13.02
C GLU A 855 48.52 3.25 12.00
N LYS A 856 49.59 4.05 11.85
CA LYS A 856 51.00 3.65 11.56
C LYS A 856 51.89 4.88 11.29
N GLU A 857 52.20 5.65 12.32
CA GLU A 857 53.48 6.38 12.32
C GLU A 857 54.61 5.35 12.54
N GLY A 858 55.48 5.15 11.54
CA GLY A 858 56.32 3.94 11.48
C GLY A 858 57.49 4.00 10.49
N VAL A 859 58.24 5.10 10.52
CA VAL A 859 59.57 5.35 9.91
C VAL A 859 60.17 4.22 9.03
N VAL A 860 60.12 4.40 7.70
CA VAL A 860 61.01 3.70 6.74
C VAL A 860 61.61 4.71 5.76
N LYS A 861 62.86 4.48 5.33
CA LYS A 861 63.65 5.40 4.49
C LYS A 861 63.29 5.29 3.00
N ALA A 862 63.53 6.37 2.25
CA ALA A 862 63.39 6.40 0.79
C ALA A 862 64.66 5.94 0.05
N SER A 863 64.49 5.28 -1.11
CA SER A 863 65.55 4.99 -2.09
C SER A 863 64.97 4.53 -3.44
N GLY A 864 65.28 5.24 -4.54
CA GLY A 864 64.82 4.92 -5.92
C GLY A 864 63.32 5.19 -6.16
N ARG A 865 62.83 5.76 -7.27
CA ARG A 865 63.41 6.17 -8.57
C ARG A 865 63.99 5.03 -9.41
N ASP A 866 63.21 4.53 -10.37
CA ASP A 866 63.40 4.67 -11.82
C ASP A 866 62.16 4.07 -12.55
N GLU A 867 61.47 4.84 -13.39
CA GLU A 867 61.34 4.65 -14.85
C GLU A 867 60.58 3.41 -15.35
N LEU A 868 59.26 3.53 -15.52
CA LEU A 868 58.57 3.55 -16.84
C LEU A 868 57.07 3.91 -16.72
#